data_AF-A0A928SXK0-F1
#
_entry.id   AF-A0A928SXK0-F1
#
_cell.length_a   1.000
_cell.length_b   1.000
_cell.length_c   1.000
_cell.angle_alpha   90.00
_cell.angle_beta   90.00
_cell.angle_gamma   90.00
#
_symmetry.space_group_name_H-M   'P 1'
#
loop_
_entity.id
_entity.type
_entity.pdbx_description
1 polymer ?
#
loop_
_entity_poly.entity_id
_entity_poly.type
_entity_poly.pdbx_seq_one_letter_code
_entity_poly.pdbx_strand_id
1 'polypeptide(L)'
;MGQGRRAEVGRAVLAAAVASGATVAQLVGSKAARDALFLSHHEVRRLPEMMAAAAIVSLIAAVAAARAMARWAPARVLPVALVVNAAACGVEWLLVARSPAIAAIALYLQVAFLGATLSAGTWALVNECFDPHTAKRVVGRVAMGGTAGGALGGLLGFSLGRVSGVPVMLIVLGALNLLAVIPVTMLARRAKSQPAPDRSAAKRSGFDVLSEHAYLRQLALLVVLVAVTSALLDYVMSARVVARVPKGPELLAFFALFHMGVGLASFAIQAFVTRAALGRLGLGGTMSLLPATVLGVTGLALLSPASWSAVAARGADALVQSSLYRAAYEVAYTPVPRTQKRPAKMLIDVGFDRIGTALGSGLVLQILPRVAHVEGVLLLLALGFSVLSLITAMRLSRGYVTALAQSLKRGAVRLSERDVLDATTRRTLAETAALDRKKLLASIERLRPSESRDSDQPPPERLSEDPLVSLPPDVRDEGFGSAPLSMRFALSRDSEAPSERDDALDDLESGSVARARARLERTDQLEPELVPAVIALLGSDDLSRDALRALRRQGAQIAGQLVDALLDERLDVVVRRRIPRVLESLSDPRAVEGLTSALFAAELEVRRQAAFALQRQATSLGLTPPVERVFAAVENELRTGAGHQEAEASDEAARQAALASIEHAVVVLSLVLEREPLGLAYRALGSGDEALRGTALEYFENVLPEALRATALPLLGRLVPADRPKRDASTLREELLRTRGG
;
A
#
# COMPACT_ATOMS: atom_id res chain seq x y z
N MET A 1 -6.62 -40.15 -13.89
CA MET A 1 -6.29 -39.52 -12.58
C MET A 1 -6.97 -38.18 -12.28
N GLY A 2 -7.66 -37.51 -13.23
CA GLY A 2 -8.19 -36.14 -13.03
C GLY A 2 -9.52 -35.98 -12.28
N GLN A 3 -10.46 -36.95 -12.36
CA GLN A 3 -11.79 -36.84 -11.76
C GLN A 3 -11.79 -37.05 -10.23
N GLY A 4 -11.04 -38.05 -9.73
CA GLY A 4 -10.95 -38.33 -8.28
C GLY A 4 -10.36 -37.16 -7.48
N ARG A 5 -9.31 -36.51 -8.00
CA ARG A 5 -8.66 -35.37 -7.36
C ARG A 5 -9.57 -34.13 -7.31
N ARG A 6 -10.39 -33.90 -8.34
CA ARG A 6 -11.39 -32.81 -8.37
C ARG A 6 -12.52 -33.04 -7.37
N ALA A 7 -13.03 -34.27 -7.26
CA ALA A 7 -14.06 -34.62 -6.28
C ALA A 7 -13.56 -34.50 -4.82
N GLU A 8 -12.30 -34.85 -4.57
CA GLU A 8 -11.67 -34.73 -3.25
C GLU A 8 -11.48 -33.26 -2.82
N VAL A 9 -11.04 -32.39 -3.74
CA VAL A 9 -10.94 -30.95 -3.49
C VAL A 9 -12.33 -30.36 -3.24
N GLY A 10 -13.35 -30.75 -4.02
CA GLY A 10 -14.73 -30.31 -3.81
C GLY A 10 -15.26 -30.64 -2.41
N ARG A 11 -15.04 -31.87 -1.93
CA ARG A 11 -15.41 -32.29 -0.56
C ARG A 11 -14.67 -31.50 0.51
N ALA A 12 -13.37 -31.23 0.33
CA ALA A 12 -12.60 -30.42 1.28
C ALA A 12 -13.11 -28.98 1.36
N VAL A 13 -13.50 -28.40 0.22
CA VAL A 13 -14.07 -27.04 0.17
C VAL A 13 -15.43 -26.98 0.87
N LEU A 14 -16.29 -27.97 0.65
CA LEU A 14 -17.56 -28.07 1.37
C LEU A 14 -17.33 -28.24 2.88
N ALA A 15 -16.43 -29.14 3.28
CA ALA A 15 -16.07 -29.33 4.69
C ALA A 15 -15.54 -28.04 5.33
N ALA A 16 -14.70 -27.28 4.64
CA ALA A 16 -14.21 -25.99 5.11
C ALA A 16 -15.35 -24.95 5.26
N ALA A 17 -16.29 -24.90 4.31
CA ALA A 17 -17.44 -24.02 4.38
C ALA A 17 -18.39 -24.39 5.53
N VAL A 18 -18.67 -25.67 5.74
CA VAL A 18 -19.51 -26.17 6.84
C VAL A 18 -18.82 -25.95 8.19
N ALA A 19 -17.51 -26.18 8.31
CA ALA A 19 -16.75 -25.92 9.54
C ALA A 19 -16.75 -24.42 9.89
N SER A 20 -16.54 -23.54 8.90
CA SER A 20 -16.65 -22.09 9.06
C SER A 20 -18.07 -21.69 9.48
N GLY A 21 -19.09 -22.24 8.82
CA GLY A 21 -20.49 -21.98 9.18
C GLY A 21 -20.84 -22.41 10.60
N ALA A 22 -20.48 -23.62 11.01
CA ALA A 22 -20.78 -24.10 12.35
C ALA A 22 -20.05 -23.30 13.44
N THR A 23 -18.79 -22.92 13.22
CA THR A 23 -18.02 -22.12 14.19
C THR A 23 -18.52 -20.68 14.30
N VAL A 24 -18.96 -20.06 13.20
CA VAL A 24 -19.56 -18.72 13.23
C VAL A 24 -20.98 -18.76 13.81
N ALA A 25 -21.79 -19.77 13.47
CA ALA A 25 -23.11 -20.00 14.08
C ALA A 25 -23.00 -20.12 15.60
N GLN A 26 -22.03 -20.92 16.07
CA GLN A 26 -21.71 -21.05 17.49
C GLN A 26 -21.33 -19.70 18.11
N LEU A 27 -20.46 -18.94 17.47
CA LEU A 27 -19.99 -17.65 18.00
C LEU A 27 -21.12 -16.63 18.12
N VAL A 28 -21.99 -16.53 17.11
CA VAL A 28 -23.14 -15.62 17.12
C VAL A 28 -24.15 -16.03 18.19
N GLY A 29 -24.51 -17.32 18.22
CA GLY A 29 -25.46 -17.83 19.21
C GLY A 29 -24.95 -17.72 20.65
N SER A 30 -23.66 -17.98 20.89
CA SER A 30 -23.08 -17.86 22.23
C SER A 30 -22.95 -16.41 22.70
N LYS A 31 -22.73 -15.45 21.80
CA LYS A 31 -22.78 -14.01 22.15
C LYS A 31 -24.19 -13.59 22.59
N ALA A 32 -25.21 -13.99 21.85
CA ALA A 32 -26.58 -13.71 22.26
C ALA A 32 -26.94 -14.37 23.60
N ALA A 33 -26.55 -15.64 23.78
CA ALA A 33 -26.78 -16.39 25.01
C ALA A 33 -26.06 -15.79 26.22
N ARG A 34 -24.78 -15.41 26.09
CA ARG A 34 -24.02 -14.83 27.21
C ARG A 34 -24.58 -13.48 27.64
N ASP A 35 -24.95 -12.62 26.69
CA ASP A 35 -25.39 -11.25 26.99
C ASP A 35 -26.77 -11.30 27.65
N ALA A 36 -27.67 -12.14 27.12
CA ALA A 36 -28.99 -12.36 27.72
C ALA A 36 -28.91 -13.03 29.10
N LEU A 37 -28.11 -14.09 29.27
CA LEU A 37 -28.00 -14.80 30.54
C LEU A 37 -27.40 -13.91 31.64
N PHE A 38 -26.36 -13.14 31.30
CA PHE A 38 -25.71 -12.22 32.22
C PHE A 38 -26.65 -11.10 32.65
N LEU A 39 -27.28 -10.40 31.71
CA LEU A 39 -28.16 -9.27 32.02
C LEU A 39 -29.51 -9.68 32.65
N SER A 40 -29.87 -10.97 32.56
CA SER A 40 -31.03 -11.51 33.27
C SER A 40 -30.74 -11.69 34.77
N HIS A 41 -29.52 -12.08 35.15
CA HIS A 41 -29.17 -12.47 36.53
C HIS A 41 -28.24 -11.49 37.26
N HIS A 42 -27.57 -10.61 36.53
CA HIS A 42 -26.73 -9.54 37.09
C HIS A 42 -27.28 -8.17 36.70
N GLU A 43 -27.03 -7.19 37.54
CA GLU A 43 -27.33 -5.80 37.22
C GLU A 43 -26.45 -5.31 36.08
N VAL A 44 -27.02 -4.48 35.19
CA VAL A 44 -26.27 -3.89 34.08
C VAL A 44 -25.04 -3.12 34.54
N ARG A 45 -25.04 -2.59 35.78
CA ARG A 45 -23.91 -1.90 36.42
C ARG A 45 -22.64 -2.76 36.51
N ARG A 46 -22.77 -4.09 36.59
CA ARG A 46 -21.65 -5.04 36.64
C ARG A 46 -21.16 -5.47 35.26
N LEU A 47 -21.88 -5.12 34.19
CA LEU A 47 -21.50 -5.48 32.82
C LEU A 47 -20.08 -5.01 32.45
N PRO A 48 -19.62 -3.78 32.79
CA PRO A 48 -18.28 -3.34 32.45
C PRO A 48 -17.18 -4.13 33.18
N GLU A 49 -17.41 -4.58 34.41
CA GLU A 49 -16.48 -5.47 35.13
C GLU A 49 -16.28 -6.76 34.34
N MET A 50 -17.39 -7.33 33.87
CA MET A 50 -17.40 -8.55 33.08
C MET A 50 -16.75 -8.37 31.71
N MET A 51 -17.00 -7.23 31.04
CA MET A 51 -16.38 -6.89 29.75
C MET A 51 -14.87 -6.73 29.89
N ALA A 52 -14.39 -6.07 30.96
CA ALA A 52 -12.97 -5.93 31.24
C ALA A 52 -12.31 -7.29 31.53
N ALA A 53 -12.94 -8.12 32.37
CA ALA A 53 -12.47 -9.47 32.67
C ALA A 53 -12.41 -10.35 31.40
N ALA A 54 -13.46 -10.31 30.58
CA ALA A 54 -13.52 -11.01 29.30
C ALA A 54 -12.44 -10.55 28.31
N ALA A 55 -12.14 -9.24 28.27
CA ALA A 55 -11.08 -8.71 27.42
C ALA A 55 -9.70 -9.26 27.82
N ILE A 56 -9.40 -9.30 29.12
CA ILE A 56 -8.15 -9.87 29.66
C ILE A 56 -8.07 -11.37 29.35
N VAL A 57 -9.14 -12.12 29.63
CA VAL A 57 -9.21 -13.56 29.36
C VAL A 57 -9.02 -13.84 27.87
N SER A 58 -9.67 -13.07 26.99
CA SER A 58 -9.54 -13.22 25.54
C SER A 58 -8.12 -12.93 25.03
N LEU A 59 -7.42 -11.95 25.62
CA LEU A 59 -6.02 -11.66 25.30
C LEU A 59 -5.11 -12.84 25.67
N ILE A 60 -5.26 -13.38 26.88
CA ILE A 60 -4.52 -14.57 27.33
C ILE A 60 -4.84 -15.77 26.43
N ALA A 61 -6.12 -15.97 26.11
CA ALA A 61 -6.60 -17.05 25.26
C ALA A 61 -5.98 -17.01 23.86
N ALA A 62 -5.92 -15.84 23.23
CA ALA A 62 -5.38 -15.70 21.88
C ALA A 62 -3.88 -16.04 21.83
N VAL A 63 -3.12 -15.59 22.82
CA VAL A 63 -1.69 -15.93 22.93
C VAL A 63 -1.52 -17.43 23.20
N ALA A 64 -2.32 -18.01 24.10
CA ALA A 64 -2.30 -19.43 24.39
C ALA A 64 -2.67 -20.28 23.16
N ALA A 65 -3.72 -19.90 22.43
CA ALA A 65 -4.18 -20.54 21.21
C ALA A 65 -3.10 -20.50 20.11
N ALA A 66 -2.46 -19.35 19.90
CA ALA A 66 -1.37 -19.22 18.95
C ALA A 66 -0.18 -20.14 19.29
N ARG A 67 0.22 -20.20 20.57
CA ARG A 67 1.29 -21.10 21.04
C ARG A 67 0.91 -22.57 20.90
N ALA A 68 -0.33 -22.92 21.26
CA ALA A 68 -0.84 -24.28 21.14
C ALA A 68 -0.89 -24.73 19.67
N MET A 69 -1.36 -23.89 18.75
CA MET A 69 -1.40 -24.19 17.32
C MET A 69 0.01 -24.29 16.73
N ALA A 70 0.96 -23.47 17.16
CA ALA A 70 2.35 -23.60 16.74
C ALA A 70 3.00 -24.91 17.23
N ARG A 71 2.68 -25.34 18.46
CA ARG A 71 3.26 -26.55 19.07
C ARG A 71 2.61 -27.84 18.58
N TRP A 72 1.27 -27.88 18.46
CA TRP A 72 0.50 -29.10 18.22
C TRP A 72 -0.24 -29.14 16.88
N ALA A 73 -0.09 -28.11 16.04
CA ALA A 73 -0.82 -27.88 14.80
C ALA A 73 -2.33 -27.61 15.00
N PRO A 74 -2.93 -26.69 14.23
CA PRO A 74 -4.38 -26.44 14.18
C PRO A 74 -5.21 -27.72 14.01
N ALA A 75 -4.71 -28.68 13.20
CA ALA A 75 -5.34 -29.97 12.95
C ALA A 75 -5.58 -30.84 14.20
N ARG A 76 -4.86 -30.60 15.31
CA ARG A 76 -5.10 -31.28 16.59
C ARG A 76 -5.82 -30.38 17.60
N VAL A 77 -5.47 -29.10 17.63
CA VAL A 77 -6.00 -28.14 18.62
C VAL A 77 -7.48 -27.87 18.38
N LEU A 78 -7.91 -27.66 17.13
CA LEU A 78 -9.28 -27.23 16.84
C LEU A 78 -10.36 -28.29 17.17
N PRO A 79 -10.22 -29.58 16.78
CA PRO A 79 -11.18 -30.61 17.19
C PRO A 79 -11.32 -30.72 18.71
N VAL A 80 -10.20 -30.67 19.44
CA VAL A 80 -10.20 -30.74 20.91
C VAL A 80 -10.90 -29.51 21.50
N ALA A 81 -10.62 -28.32 20.99
CA ALA A 81 -11.28 -27.10 21.43
C ALA A 81 -12.81 -27.14 21.22
N LEU A 82 -13.29 -27.74 20.12
CA LEU A 82 -14.72 -27.93 19.88
C LEU A 82 -15.37 -28.89 20.89
N VAL A 83 -14.73 -30.02 21.19
CA VAL A 83 -15.23 -30.98 22.18
C VAL A 83 -15.23 -30.37 23.58
N VAL A 84 -14.16 -29.65 23.95
CA VAL A 84 -14.09 -28.92 25.22
C VAL A 84 -15.18 -27.85 25.31
N ASN A 85 -15.43 -27.10 24.24
CA ASN A 85 -16.51 -26.11 24.18
C ASN A 85 -17.89 -26.75 24.33
N ALA A 86 -18.12 -27.91 23.70
CA ALA A 86 -19.37 -28.66 23.84
C ALA A 86 -19.59 -29.16 25.27
N ALA A 87 -18.55 -29.73 25.89
CA ALA A 87 -18.60 -30.18 27.27
C ALA A 87 -18.86 -29.02 28.23
N ALA A 88 -18.21 -27.87 27.99
CA ALA A 88 -18.39 -26.67 28.80
C ALA A 88 -19.83 -26.12 28.68
N CYS A 89 -20.43 -26.10 27.49
CA CYS A 89 -21.86 -25.79 27.33
C CYS A 89 -22.77 -26.75 28.11
N GLY A 90 -22.41 -28.04 28.21
CA GLY A 90 -23.15 -29.03 29.01
C GLY A 90 -23.03 -28.77 30.53
N VAL A 91 -21.84 -28.42 31.00
CA VAL A 91 -21.62 -28.00 32.40
C VAL A 91 -22.39 -26.73 32.71
N GLU A 92 -22.37 -25.74 31.82
CA GLU A 92 -23.11 -24.49 31.96
C GLU A 92 -24.61 -24.71 31.97
N TRP A 93 -25.13 -25.58 31.11
CA TRP A 93 -26.54 -25.97 31.12
C TRP A 93 -26.96 -26.52 32.49
N LEU A 94 -26.12 -27.37 33.09
CA LEU A 94 -26.36 -27.90 34.43
C LEU A 94 -26.24 -26.81 35.52
N LEU A 95 -25.30 -25.88 35.36
CA LEU A 95 -25.13 -24.74 36.26
C LEU A 95 -26.28 -23.75 36.17
N VAL A 96 -26.93 -23.57 35.01
CA VAL A 96 -28.09 -22.67 34.88
C VAL A 96 -29.22 -23.12 35.82
N ALA A 97 -29.41 -24.43 35.99
CA ALA A 97 -30.43 -24.96 36.89
C ALA A 97 -30.09 -24.81 38.39
N ARG A 98 -28.79 -24.79 38.76
CA ARG A 98 -28.34 -24.74 40.16
C ARG A 98 -27.99 -23.33 40.64
N SER A 99 -27.25 -22.59 39.80
CA SER A 99 -26.68 -21.28 40.12
C SER A 99 -26.59 -20.44 38.84
N PRO A 100 -27.70 -19.85 38.36
CA PRO A 100 -27.72 -19.16 37.07
C PRO A 100 -26.80 -17.93 37.03
N ALA A 101 -26.55 -17.28 38.16
CA ALA A 101 -25.60 -16.17 38.27
C ALA A 101 -24.14 -16.60 37.99
N ILE A 102 -23.74 -17.79 38.44
CA ILE A 102 -22.41 -18.35 38.17
C ILE A 102 -22.34 -18.84 36.72
N ALA A 103 -23.41 -19.49 36.24
CA ALA A 103 -23.51 -19.92 34.84
C ALA A 103 -23.35 -18.75 33.86
N ALA A 104 -23.92 -17.58 34.18
CA ALA A 104 -23.75 -16.36 33.40
C ALA A 104 -22.28 -15.92 33.29
N ILE A 105 -21.54 -15.91 34.39
CA ILE A 105 -20.12 -15.53 34.42
C ILE A 105 -19.29 -16.56 33.65
N ALA A 106 -19.53 -17.85 33.89
CA ALA A 106 -18.86 -18.96 33.21
C ALA A 106 -19.04 -18.85 31.69
N LEU A 107 -20.28 -18.71 31.20
CA LEU A 107 -20.59 -18.58 29.77
C LEU A 107 -19.93 -17.35 29.15
N TYR A 108 -19.96 -16.21 29.85
CA TYR A 108 -19.36 -14.98 29.34
C TYR A 108 -17.84 -15.11 29.19
N LEU A 109 -17.14 -15.71 30.16
CA LEU A 109 -15.70 -16.00 30.07
C LEU A 109 -15.39 -17.09 29.05
N GLN A 110 -16.21 -18.14 28.96
CA GLN A 110 -16.07 -19.23 27.98
C GLN A 110 -16.10 -18.65 26.56
N VAL A 111 -17.07 -17.80 26.24
CA VAL A 111 -17.16 -17.17 24.92
C VAL A 111 -15.95 -16.32 24.62
N ALA A 112 -15.41 -15.60 25.61
CA ALA A 112 -14.20 -14.79 25.45
C ALA A 112 -12.93 -15.65 25.19
N PHE A 113 -12.81 -16.79 25.89
CA PHE A 113 -11.67 -17.71 25.79
C PHE A 113 -11.72 -18.59 24.52
N LEU A 114 -12.82 -19.30 24.31
CA LEU A 114 -12.97 -20.28 23.21
C LEU A 114 -13.33 -19.61 21.89
N GLY A 115 -14.02 -18.46 21.89
CA GLY A 115 -14.37 -17.73 20.67
C GLY A 115 -13.14 -17.32 19.84
N ALA A 116 -12.09 -16.82 20.50
CA ALA A 116 -10.82 -16.48 19.86
C ALA A 116 -10.13 -17.74 19.28
N THR A 117 -10.13 -18.84 20.05
CA THR A 117 -9.48 -20.10 19.67
C THR A 117 -10.17 -20.77 18.47
N LEU A 118 -11.50 -20.84 18.46
CA LEU A 118 -12.28 -21.47 17.39
C LEU A 118 -12.18 -20.69 16.08
N SER A 119 -12.28 -19.36 16.14
CA SER A 119 -12.15 -18.51 14.95
C SER A 119 -10.75 -18.59 14.34
N ALA A 120 -9.71 -18.38 15.14
CA ALA A 120 -8.32 -18.45 14.68
C ALA A 120 -7.96 -19.87 14.19
N GLY A 121 -8.40 -20.91 14.91
CA GLY A 121 -8.11 -22.29 14.56
C GLY A 121 -8.74 -22.72 13.25
N THR A 122 -9.96 -22.26 12.96
CA THR A 122 -10.64 -22.58 11.70
C THR A 122 -9.90 -21.99 10.51
N TRP A 123 -9.50 -20.71 10.60
CA TRP A 123 -8.71 -20.07 9.54
C TRP A 123 -7.32 -20.68 9.38
N ALA A 124 -6.66 -21.02 10.49
CA ALA A 124 -5.38 -21.70 10.45
C ALA A 124 -5.49 -23.07 9.75
N LEU A 125 -6.54 -23.84 10.06
CA LEU A 125 -6.77 -25.16 9.46
C LEU A 125 -7.09 -25.07 7.96
N VAL A 126 -7.88 -24.08 7.53
CA VAL A 126 -8.15 -23.81 6.11
C VAL A 126 -6.84 -23.49 5.38
N ASN A 127 -5.99 -22.64 5.96
CA ASN A 127 -4.71 -22.26 5.37
C ASN A 127 -3.71 -23.42 5.28
N GLU A 128 -3.80 -24.43 6.15
CA GLU A 128 -2.99 -25.66 6.07
C GLU A 128 -3.52 -26.68 5.04
N CYS A 129 -4.78 -26.55 4.62
CA CYS A 129 -5.43 -27.52 3.73
C CYS A 129 -5.43 -27.15 2.25
N PHE A 130 -5.20 -25.87 1.95
CA PHE A 130 -5.24 -25.36 0.59
C PHE A 130 -3.94 -24.62 0.31
N ASP A 131 -3.32 -24.95 -0.82
CA ASP A 131 -2.19 -24.19 -1.32
C ASP A 131 -2.61 -22.74 -1.60
N PRO A 132 -1.69 -21.76 -1.55
CA PRO A 132 -2.04 -20.34 -1.71
C PRO A 132 -2.81 -20.01 -3.01
N HIS A 133 -2.63 -20.78 -4.08
CA HIS A 133 -3.32 -20.54 -5.35
C HIS A 133 -4.77 -21.05 -5.29
N THR A 134 -4.99 -22.25 -4.78
CA THR A 134 -6.33 -22.80 -4.55
C THR A 134 -7.08 -22.03 -3.48
N ALA A 135 -6.39 -21.58 -2.42
CA ALA A 135 -6.98 -20.80 -1.32
C ALA A 135 -7.70 -19.55 -1.83
N LYS A 136 -7.14 -18.81 -2.80
CA LYS A 136 -7.79 -17.62 -3.40
C LYS A 136 -9.20 -17.91 -3.93
N ARG A 137 -9.44 -19.13 -4.45
CA ARG A 137 -10.76 -19.53 -5.00
C ARG A 137 -11.69 -20.13 -3.95
N VAL A 138 -11.14 -20.67 -2.86
CA VAL A 138 -11.88 -21.36 -1.79
C VAL A 138 -12.35 -20.41 -0.71
N VAL A 139 -11.57 -19.37 -0.39
CA VAL A 139 -11.86 -18.40 0.68
C VAL A 139 -13.25 -17.78 0.54
N GLY A 140 -13.69 -17.44 -0.68
CA GLY A 140 -15.04 -16.89 -0.90
C GLY A 140 -16.16 -17.85 -0.47
N ARG A 141 -16.03 -19.16 -0.75
CA ARG A 141 -17.02 -20.16 -0.33
C ARG A 141 -16.98 -20.42 1.17
N VAL A 142 -15.79 -20.42 1.77
CA VAL A 142 -15.61 -20.57 3.22
C VAL A 142 -16.21 -19.38 3.98
N ALA A 143 -16.01 -18.16 3.45
CA ALA A 143 -16.61 -16.95 3.98
C ALA A 143 -18.14 -16.97 3.87
N MET A 144 -18.69 -17.37 2.71
CA MET A 144 -20.14 -17.56 2.54
C MET A 144 -20.70 -18.59 3.54
N GLY A 145 -19.99 -19.70 3.75
CA GLY A 145 -20.34 -20.68 4.79
C GLY A 145 -20.40 -20.05 6.18
N GLY A 146 -19.42 -19.22 6.53
CA GLY A 146 -19.40 -18.44 7.77
C GLY A 146 -20.61 -17.51 7.91
N THR A 147 -20.97 -16.76 6.86
CA THR A 147 -22.15 -15.87 6.87
C THR A 147 -23.44 -16.66 7.06
N ALA A 148 -23.63 -17.74 6.29
CA ALA A 148 -24.81 -18.61 6.43
C ALA A 148 -24.89 -19.18 7.86
N GLY A 149 -23.75 -19.59 8.41
CA GLY A 149 -23.62 -19.96 9.80
C GLY A 149 -24.07 -18.87 10.78
N GLY A 150 -23.57 -17.64 10.62
CA GLY A 150 -23.97 -16.52 11.47
C GLY A 150 -25.47 -16.25 11.43
N ALA A 151 -26.07 -16.31 10.23
CA ALA A 151 -27.51 -16.19 10.05
C ALA A 151 -28.28 -17.32 10.74
N LEU A 152 -27.82 -18.58 10.61
CA LEU A 152 -28.41 -19.74 11.27
C LEU A 152 -28.28 -19.66 12.80
N GLY A 153 -27.12 -19.27 13.33
CA GLY A 153 -26.90 -19.11 14.77
C GLY A 153 -27.79 -18.03 15.38
N GLY A 154 -27.97 -16.91 14.66
CA GLY A 154 -28.91 -15.86 15.02
C GLY A 154 -30.37 -16.31 14.95
N LEU A 155 -30.77 -17.00 13.88
CA LEU A 155 -32.13 -17.54 13.72
C LEU A 155 -32.47 -18.57 14.79
N LEU A 156 -31.53 -19.47 15.12
CA LEU A 156 -31.68 -20.42 16.23
C LEU A 156 -31.85 -19.68 17.55
N GLY A 157 -31.05 -18.65 17.82
CA GLY A 157 -31.18 -17.84 19.03
C GLY A 157 -32.49 -17.06 19.11
N PHE A 158 -32.98 -16.53 17.99
CA PHE A 158 -34.27 -15.85 17.93
C PHE A 158 -35.44 -16.82 18.14
N SER A 159 -35.42 -17.97 17.45
CA SER A 159 -36.51 -18.96 17.48
C SER A 159 -36.58 -19.66 18.84
N LEU A 160 -35.45 -20.14 19.35
CA LEU A 160 -35.36 -20.81 20.66
C LEU A 160 -35.50 -19.80 21.80
N GLY A 161 -35.07 -18.56 21.59
CA GLY A 161 -35.25 -17.45 22.50
C GLY A 161 -36.71 -17.22 22.85
N ARG A 162 -37.64 -17.30 21.90
CA ARG A 162 -39.08 -17.07 22.17
C ARG A 162 -39.80 -18.23 22.88
N VAL A 163 -39.26 -19.44 22.82
CA VAL A 163 -40.00 -20.66 23.23
C VAL A 163 -39.36 -21.37 24.43
N SER A 164 -38.03 -21.32 24.58
CA SER A 164 -37.32 -22.19 25.52
C SER A 164 -36.11 -21.56 26.24
N GLY A 165 -35.75 -20.32 25.91
CA GLY A 165 -34.72 -19.54 26.62
C GLY A 165 -33.29 -20.09 26.49
N VAL A 166 -32.41 -19.64 27.40
CA VAL A 166 -30.97 -19.92 27.36
C VAL A 166 -30.60 -21.42 27.56
N PRO A 167 -31.26 -22.20 28.44
CA PRO A 167 -30.86 -23.60 28.66
C PRO A 167 -30.90 -24.46 27.38
N VAL A 168 -31.97 -24.37 26.59
CA VAL A 168 -32.09 -25.13 25.34
C VAL A 168 -31.08 -24.62 24.30
N MET A 169 -30.83 -23.31 24.27
CA MET A 169 -29.79 -22.73 23.43
C MET A 169 -28.41 -23.33 23.74
N LEU A 170 -28.05 -23.54 25.01
CA LEU A 170 -26.77 -24.17 25.38
C LEU A 170 -26.64 -25.61 24.88
N ILE A 171 -27.73 -26.39 24.93
CA ILE A 171 -27.75 -27.75 24.36
C ILE A 171 -27.53 -27.69 22.85
N VAL A 172 -28.22 -26.81 22.14
CA VAL A 172 -28.10 -26.64 20.69
C VAL A 172 -26.70 -26.20 20.29
N LEU A 173 -26.11 -25.27 21.03
CA LEU A 173 -24.72 -24.83 20.86
C LEU A 173 -23.73 -25.99 21.12
N GLY A 174 -23.94 -26.79 22.17
CA GLY A 174 -23.16 -27.98 22.44
C GLY A 174 -23.23 -29.00 21.29
N ALA A 175 -24.43 -29.30 20.81
CA ALA A 175 -24.65 -30.18 19.67
C ALA A 175 -24.01 -29.65 18.38
N LEU A 176 -24.10 -28.35 18.12
CA LEU A 176 -23.47 -27.71 16.96
C LEU A 176 -21.94 -27.84 16.99
N ASN A 177 -21.30 -27.69 18.15
CA ASN A 177 -19.86 -27.94 18.29
C ASN A 177 -19.50 -29.40 17.98
N LEU A 178 -20.26 -30.36 18.51
CA LEU A 178 -20.02 -31.79 18.24
C LEU A 178 -20.20 -32.12 16.75
N LEU A 179 -21.22 -31.57 16.11
CA LEU A 179 -21.43 -31.69 14.67
C LEU A 179 -20.28 -31.05 13.87
N ALA A 180 -19.73 -29.93 14.34
CA ALA A 180 -18.59 -29.26 13.71
C ALA A 180 -17.29 -30.10 13.74
N VAL A 181 -17.16 -31.05 14.68
CA VAL A 181 -16.00 -31.95 14.76
C VAL A 181 -15.85 -32.77 13.48
N ILE A 182 -16.96 -33.17 12.84
CA ILE A 182 -16.93 -34.01 11.62
C ILE A 182 -16.21 -33.30 10.46
N PRO A 183 -16.68 -32.14 9.94
CA PRO A 183 -15.99 -31.46 8.84
C PRO A 183 -14.59 -30.98 9.24
N VAL A 184 -14.38 -30.59 10.51
CA VAL A 184 -13.06 -30.17 11.00
C VAL A 184 -12.06 -31.32 11.02
N THR A 185 -12.46 -32.52 11.44
CA THR A 185 -11.57 -33.69 11.44
C THR A 185 -11.29 -34.20 10.03
N MET A 186 -12.25 -34.11 9.11
CA MET A 186 -12.02 -34.35 7.69
C MET A 186 -10.95 -33.41 7.13
N LEU A 187 -11.03 -32.12 7.48
CA LEU A 187 -10.08 -31.10 7.08
C LEU A 187 -8.70 -31.34 7.74
N ALA A 188 -8.66 -31.66 9.03
CA ALA A 188 -7.45 -32.00 9.78
C ALA A 188 -6.69 -33.21 9.22
N ARG A 189 -7.40 -34.25 8.74
CA ARG A 189 -6.78 -35.40 8.08
C ARG A 189 -6.07 -34.98 6.79
N ARG A 190 -6.67 -34.06 6.01
CA ARG A 190 -6.07 -33.51 4.79
C ARG A 190 -4.87 -32.60 5.08
N ALA A 191 -4.96 -31.75 6.11
CA ALA A 191 -3.86 -30.86 6.53
C ALA A 191 -2.59 -31.65 6.85
N LYS A 192 -2.71 -32.78 7.55
CA LYS A 192 -1.58 -33.66 7.89
C LYS A 192 -0.88 -34.26 6.67
N SER A 193 -1.58 -34.38 5.55
CA SER A 193 -1.03 -34.93 4.30
C SER A 193 -0.30 -33.88 3.46
N GLN A 194 -0.32 -32.60 3.85
CA GLN A 194 0.43 -31.55 3.15
C GLN A 194 1.81 -31.32 3.80
N PRO A 195 2.84 -30.94 3.01
CA PRO A 195 4.15 -30.60 3.55
C PRO A 195 4.04 -29.48 4.58
N ALA A 196 4.66 -29.65 5.75
CA ALA A 196 4.62 -28.66 6.80
C ALA A 196 5.22 -27.32 6.32
N PRO A 197 4.54 -26.18 6.55
CA PRO A 197 5.09 -24.88 6.20
C PRO A 197 6.36 -24.58 7.01
N ASP A 198 7.33 -23.90 6.38
CA ASP A 198 8.60 -23.54 7.00
C ASP A 198 8.38 -22.64 8.23
N ARG A 199 8.69 -23.20 9.41
CA ARG A 199 8.46 -22.58 10.74
C ARG A 199 9.58 -21.62 11.15
N SER A 200 10.65 -21.51 10.36
CA SER A 200 11.85 -20.73 10.70
C SER A 200 11.70 -19.20 10.56
N ALA A 201 10.62 -18.73 9.90
CA ALA A 201 10.45 -17.33 9.50
C ALA A 201 9.99 -16.35 10.62
N ALA A 202 9.75 -16.81 11.85
CA ALA A 202 9.23 -15.97 12.94
C ALA A 202 10.25 -15.80 14.08
N LYS A 203 11.36 -15.09 13.83
CA LYS A 203 12.37 -14.77 14.87
C LYS A 203 12.15 -13.44 15.59
N ARG A 204 11.30 -12.52 15.10
CA ARG A 204 11.09 -11.19 15.70
C ARG A 204 9.75 -11.08 16.45
N SER A 205 9.76 -10.38 17.59
CA SER A 205 8.56 -10.09 18.37
C SER A 205 7.67 -9.07 17.65
N GLY A 206 6.35 -9.19 17.80
CA GLY A 206 5.40 -8.21 17.26
C GLY A 206 5.56 -6.82 17.88
N PHE A 207 6.07 -6.75 19.12
CA PHE A 207 6.35 -5.48 19.79
C PHE A 207 7.54 -4.74 19.16
N ASP A 208 8.61 -5.46 18.81
CA ASP A 208 9.78 -4.87 18.15
C ASP A 208 9.39 -4.26 16.79
N VAL A 209 8.55 -4.98 16.04
CA VAL A 209 8.03 -4.48 14.76
C VAL A 209 7.17 -3.23 14.97
N LEU A 210 6.35 -3.19 16.02
CA LEU A 210 5.48 -2.05 16.30
C LEU A 210 6.25 -0.81 16.74
N SER A 211 7.32 -0.97 17.53
CA SER A 211 8.16 0.15 17.98
C SER A 211 8.98 0.77 16.84
N GLU A 212 9.42 -0.05 15.88
CA GLU A 212 10.17 0.39 14.69
C GLU A 212 9.34 1.22 13.70
N HIS A 213 8.05 0.90 13.50
CA HIS A 213 7.24 1.52 12.43
C HIS A 213 6.15 2.44 12.97
N ALA A 214 6.35 3.76 12.81
CA ALA A 214 5.40 4.79 13.25
C ALA A 214 3.97 4.59 12.70
N TYR A 215 3.86 4.12 11.45
CA TYR A 215 2.60 3.78 10.79
C TYR A 215 1.81 2.70 11.55
N LEU A 216 2.48 1.63 12.00
CA LEU A 216 1.82 0.55 12.75
C LEU A 216 1.33 1.03 14.13
N ARG A 217 2.04 1.97 14.76
CA ARG A 217 1.59 2.58 16.02
C ARG A 217 0.32 3.41 15.83
N GLN A 218 0.20 4.14 14.73
CA GLN A 218 -1.02 4.87 14.39
C GLN A 218 -2.19 3.93 14.12
N LEU A 219 -1.95 2.83 13.42
CA LEU A 219 -2.95 1.78 13.19
C LEU A 219 -3.40 1.14 14.52
N ALA A 220 -2.46 0.85 15.42
CA ALA A 220 -2.75 0.30 16.75
C ALA A 220 -3.54 1.28 17.62
N LEU A 221 -3.20 2.57 17.60
CA LEU A 221 -3.95 3.63 18.27
C LEU A 221 -5.39 3.71 17.73
N LEU A 222 -5.57 3.70 16.41
CA LEU A 222 -6.90 3.70 15.79
C LEU A 222 -7.75 2.52 16.27
N VAL A 223 -7.18 1.31 16.33
CA VAL A 223 -7.86 0.12 16.84
C VAL A 223 -8.27 0.27 18.31
N VAL A 224 -7.41 0.84 19.16
CA VAL A 224 -7.76 1.12 20.57
C VAL A 224 -8.93 2.10 20.67
N LEU A 225 -8.88 3.21 19.94
CA LEU A 225 -9.91 4.23 19.99
C LEU A 225 -11.27 3.70 19.51
N VAL A 226 -11.25 2.91 18.43
CA VAL A 226 -12.45 2.20 17.94
C VAL A 226 -12.97 1.23 18.99
N ALA A 227 -12.11 0.40 19.60
CA ALA A 227 -12.54 -0.57 20.61
C ALA A 227 -13.07 0.09 21.90
N VAL A 228 -12.49 1.22 22.33
CA VAL A 228 -13.02 2.03 23.43
C VAL A 228 -14.43 2.51 23.08
N THR A 229 -14.61 3.07 21.88
CA THR A 229 -15.90 3.57 21.39
C THR A 229 -16.95 2.45 21.37
N SER A 230 -16.62 1.29 20.81
CA SER A 230 -17.50 0.13 20.79
C SER A 230 -17.88 -0.36 22.19
N ALA A 231 -16.95 -0.36 23.15
CA ALA A 231 -17.22 -0.77 24.53
C ALA A 231 -18.17 0.19 25.26
N LEU A 232 -18.03 1.51 25.03
CA LEU A 232 -18.94 2.52 25.55
C LEU A 232 -20.35 2.32 24.97
N LEU A 233 -20.45 2.15 23.65
CA LEU A 233 -21.73 1.94 22.96
C LEU A 233 -22.38 0.59 23.32
N ASP A 234 -21.60 -0.47 23.55
CA ASP A 234 -22.09 -1.77 24.03
C ASP A 234 -22.77 -1.64 25.40
N TYR A 235 -22.16 -0.90 26.34
CA TYR A 235 -22.77 -0.64 27.63
C TYR A 235 -24.06 0.19 27.51
N VAL A 236 -24.02 1.31 26.77
CA VAL A 236 -25.19 2.21 26.61
C VAL A 236 -26.35 1.47 25.94
N MET A 237 -26.08 0.68 24.90
CA MET A 237 -27.09 -0.17 24.28
C MET A 237 -27.67 -1.16 25.30
N SER A 238 -26.82 -1.88 26.03
CA SER A 238 -27.25 -2.89 27.00
C SER A 238 -28.12 -2.29 28.12
N ALA A 239 -27.74 -1.13 28.64
CA ALA A 239 -28.50 -0.40 29.65
C ALA A 239 -29.91 -0.03 29.15
N ARG A 240 -30.01 0.54 27.94
CA ARG A 240 -31.30 0.95 27.35
C ARG A 240 -32.18 -0.21 26.90
N VAL A 241 -31.58 -1.34 26.53
CA VAL A 241 -32.31 -2.55 26.14
C VAL A 241 -32.91 -3.23 27.37
N VAL A 242 -32.12 -3.44 28.43
CA VAL A 242 -32.61 -4.10 29.66
C VAL A 242 -33.67 -3.28 30.38
N ALA A 243 -33.68 -1.95 30.18
CA ALA A 243 -34.73 -1.07 30.71
C ALA A 243 -36.11 -1.24 30.03
N ARG A 244 -36.18 -1.85 28.83
CA ARG A 244 -37.44 -1.96 28.05
C ARG A 244 -37.79 -3.38 27.60
N VAL A 245 -36.81 -4.24 27.41
CA VAL A 245 -37.00 -5.63 26.98
C VAL A 245 -37.06 -6.53 28.21
N PRO A 246 -38.09 -7.38 28.35
CA PRO A 246 -38.17 -8.36 29.42
C PRO A 246 -36.93 -9.26 29.48
N LYS A 247 -36.50 -9.60 30.70
CA LYS A 247 -35.35 -10.48 30.94
C LYS A 247 -35.63 -11.91 30.48
N GLY A 248 -34.57 -12.66 30.18
CA GLY A 248 -34.63 -14.08 29.83
C GLY A 248 -34.93 -14.32 28.34
N PRO A 249 -36.04 -14.99 27.97
CA PRO A 249 -36.35 -15.41 26.60
C PRO A 249 -36.33 -14.26 25.57
N GLU A 250 -37.01 -13.15 25.87
CA GLU A 250 -37.13 -11.98 24.98
C GLU A 250 -35.79 -11.27 24.80
N LEU A 251 -34.99 -11.18 25.87
CA LEU A 251 -33.65 -10.58 25.82
C LEU A 251 -32.71 -11.40 24.95
N LEU A 252 -32.78 -12.74 25.04
CA LEU A 252 -32.05 -13.64 24.13
C LEU A 252 -32.46 -13.43 22.68
N ALA A 253 -33.77 -13.37 22.41
CA ALA A 253 -34.29 -13.14 21.06
C ALA A 253 -33.82 -11.79 20.48
N PHE A 254 -33.79 -10.73 21.32
CA PHE A 254 -33.27 -9.42 20.93
C PHE A 254 -31.79 -9.48 20.52
N PHE A 255 -30.90 -9.99 21.38
CA PHE A 255 -29.46 -10.03 21.07
C PHE A 255 -29.15 -10.96 19.90
N ALA A 256 -29.91 -12.05 19.75
CA ALA A 256 -29.81 -12.95 18.61
C ALA A 256 -30.17 -12.23 17.30
N LEU A 257 -31.29 -11.50 17.28
CA LEU A 257 -31.71 -10.71 16.12
C LEU A 257 -30.72 -9.57 15.82
N PHE A 258 -30.22 -8.88 16.85
CA PHE A 258 -29.24 -7.81 16.71
C PHE A 258 -27.96 -8.31 16.03
N HIS A 259 -27.35 -9.37 16.54
CA HIS A 259 -26.12 -9.93 15.96
C HIS A 259 -26.35 -10.56 14.58
N MET A 260 -27.52 -11.18 14.36
CA MET A 260 -27.91 -11.69 13.05
C MET A 260 -28.01 -10.56 12.02
N GLY A 261 -28.72 -9.48 12.38
CA GLY A 261 -28.91 -8.30 11.52
C GLY A 261 -27.59 -7.64 11.16
N VAL A 262 -26.71 -7.41 12.14
CA VAL A 262 -25.35 -6.89 11.91
C VAL A 262 -24.57 -7.82 10.97
N GLY A 263 -24.61 -9.14 11.19
CA GLY A 263 -23.89 -10.11 10.36
C GLY A 263 -24.37 -10.13 8.91
N LEU A 264 -25.68 -10.19 8.69
CA LEU A 264 -26.30 -10.20 7.36
C LEU A 264 -26.07 -8.88 6.61
N ALA A 265 -26.29 -7.75 7.27
CA ALA A 265 -26.06 -6.44 6.68
C ALA A 265 -24.56 -6.23 6.38
N SER A 266 -23.67 -6.67 7.27
CA SER A 266 -22.22 -6.62 7.05
C SER A 266 -21.82 -7.41 5.80
N PHE A 267 -22.40 -8.60 5.61
CA PHE A 267 -22.15 -9.39 4.41
C PHE A 267 -22.67 -8.69 3.14
N ALA A 268 -23.86 -8.10 3.17
CA ALA A 268 -24.39 -7.34 2.03
C ALA A 268 -23.48 -6.16 1.66
N ILE A 269 -23.04 -5.37 2.65
CA ILE A 269 -22.09 -4.27 2.43
C ILE A 269 -20.75 -4.80 1.89
N GLN A 270 -20.28 -5.94 2.39
CA GLN A 270 -19.06 -6.59 1.88
C GLN A 270 -19.20 -7.00 0.41
N ALA A 271 -20.34 -7.57 0.03
CA ALA A 271 -20.59 -8.06 -1.32
C ALA A 271 -20.76 -6.93 -2.34
N PHE A 272 -21.45 -5.84 -1.98
CA PHE A 272 -21.87 -4.81 -2.94
C PHE A 272 -21.12 -3.48 -2.82
N VAL A 273 -20.70 -3.08 -1.62
CA VAL A 273 -20.21 -1.71 -1.36
C VAL A 273 -18.69 -1.64 -1.21
N THR A 274 -18.05 -2.69 -0.70
CA THR A 274 -16.62 -2.65 -0.31
C THR A 274 -15.69 -2.27 -1.46
N ARG A 275 -15.89 -2.83 -2.66
CA ARG A 275 -15.06 -2.50 -3.83
C ARG A 275 -15.21 -1.03 -4.24
N ALA A 276 -16.45 -0.51 -4.22
CA ALA A 276 -16.73 0.88 -4.56
C ALA A 276 -16.14 1.84 -3.52
N ALA A 277 -16.26 1.51 -2.23
CA ALA A 277 -15.68 2.30 -1.14
C ALA A 277 -14.16 2.38 -1.26
N LEU A 278 -13.46 1.24 -1.40
CA LEU A 278 -11.99 1.22 -1.53
C LEU A 278 -11.51 1.91 -2.80
N GLY A 279 -12.21 1.78 -3.93
CA GLY A 279 -11.82 2.41 -5.20
C GLY A 279 -12.00 3.94 -5.21
N ARG A 280 -13.13 4.43 -4.69
CA ARG A 280 -13.49 5.87 -4.71
C ARG A 280 -12.95 6.65 -3.52
N LEU A 281 -13.11 6.13 -2.31
CA LEU A 281 -12.70 6.81 -1.07
C LEU A 281 -11.24 6.51 -0.69
N GLY A 282 -10.62 5.52 -1.35
CA GLY A 282 -9.30 5.02 -0.97
C GLY A 282 -9.29 4.32 0.39
N LEU A 283 -8.10 3.93 0.83
CA LEU A 283 -7.89 3.30 2.13
C LEU A 283 -8.33 4.22 3.28
N GLY A 284 -7.81 5.45 3.29
CA GLY A 284 -8.04 6.43 4.36
C GLY A 284 -9.51 6.82 4.50
N GLY A 285 -10.18 7.11 3.39
CA GLY A 285 -11.60 7.45 3.39
C GLY A 285 -12.46 6.27 3.85
N THR A 286 -12.16 5.05 3.40
CA THR A 286 -12.90 3.84 3.82
C THR A 286 -12.73 3.56 5.32
N MET A 287 -11.52 3.70 5.88
CA MET A 287 -11.30 3.55 7.34
C MET A 287 -12.02 4.65 8.14
N SER A 288 -12.14 5.85 7.57
CA SER A 288 -12.80 7.01 8.20
C SER A 288 -14.33 6.88 8.24
N LEU A 289 -14.93 6.00 7.43
CA LEU A 289 -16.38 5.78 7.44
C LEU A 289 -16.89 5.26 8.78
N LEU A 290 -16.11 4.44 9.52
CA LEU A 290 -16.51 3.97 10.84
C LEU A 290 -16.69 5.14 11.82
N PRO A 291 -15.64 5.93 12.13
CA PRO A 291 -15.80 7.03 13.05
C PRO A 291 -16.77 8.11 12.55
N ALA A 292 -16.83 8.38 11.23
CA ALA A 292 -17.82 9.32 10.68
C ALA A 292 -19.27 8.84 10.90
N THR A 293 -19.54 7.55 10.69
CA THR A 293 -20.86 6.95 10.92
C THR A 293 -21.21 7.00 12.40
N VAL A 294 -20.28 6.64 13.28
CA VAL A 294 -20.47 6.70 14.72
C VAL A 294 -20.72 8.14 15.17
N LEU A 295 -20.00 9.13 14.63
CA LEU A 295 -20.24 10.55 14.92
C LEU A 295 -21.67 10.98 14.56
N GLY A 296 -22.11 10.66 13.33
CA GLY A 296 -23.44 11.02 12.88
C GLY A 296 -24.56 10.34 13.68
N VAL A 297 -24.52 9.01 13.80
CA VAL A 297 -25.60 8.24 14.45
C VAL A 297 -25.62 8.48 15.97
N THR A 298 -24.46 8.56 16.61
CA THR A 298 -24.37 8.84 18.06
C THR A 298 -24.76 10.28 18.37
N GLY A 299 -24.40 11.23 17.49
CA GLY A 299 -24.83 12.63 17.60
C GLY A 299 -26.35 12.77 17.56
N LEU A 300 -27.00 12.10 16.61
CA LEU A 300 -28.47 12.02 16.56
C LEU A 300 -29.06 11.31 17.79
N ALA A 301 -28.37 10.29 18.32
CA ALA A 301 -28.80 9.56 19.51
C ALA A 301 -28.72 10.38 20.81
N LEU A 302 -27.91 11.43 20.87
CA LEU A 302 -27.91 12.39 21.97
C LEU A 302 -29.13 13.31 21.94
N LEU A 303 -29.61 13.65 20.74
CA LEU A 303 -30.78 14.51 20.56
C LEU A 303 -32.09 13.77 20.86
N SER A 304 -32.11 12.44 20.75
CA SER A 304 -33.28 11.61 21.00
C SER A 304 -33.02 10.55 22.10
N PRO A 305 -33.63 10.69 23.29
CA PRO A 305 -33.47 9.74 24.40
C PRO A 305 -34.24 8.40 24.20
N ALA A 306 -34.56 8.04 22.94
CA ALA A 306 -35.18 6.77 22.62
C ALA A 306 -34.23 5.58 22.90
N SER A 307 -34.74 4.42 23.34
CA SER A 307 -33.89 3.21 23.51
C SER A 307 -33.28 2.77 22.18
N TRP A 308 -34.03 2.92 21.09
CA TRP A 308 -33.59 2.55 19.76
C TRP A 308 -32.44 3.40 19.24
N SER A 309 -32.20 4.60 19.78
CA SER A 309 -31.07 5.41 19.32
C SER A 309 -29.73 4.84 19.77
N ALA A 310 -29.64 4.22 20.95
CA ALA A 310 -28.45 3.49 21.39
C ALA A 310 -28.23 2.19 20.59
N VAL A 311 -29.32 1.48 20.28
CA VAL A 311 -29.28 0.28 19.42
C VAL A 311 -28.82 0.65 18.01
N ALA A 312 -29.30 1.78 17.46
CA ALA A 312 -28.88 2.28 16.16
C ALA A 312 -27.40 2.70 16.17
N ALA A 313 -26.95 3.44 17.19
CA ALA A 313 -25.55 3.85 17.32
C ALA A 313 -24.61 2.65 17.40
N ARG A 314 -24.92 1.69 18.28
CA ARG A 314 -24.11 0.47 18.41
C ARG A 314 -24.22 -0.45 17.19
N GLY A 315 -25.40 -0.55 16.59
CA GLY A 315 -25.62 -1.32 15.38
C GLY A 315 -24.85 -0.76 14.19
N ALA A 316 -24.83 0.56 14.01
CA ALA A 316 -24.07 1.23 12.97
C ALA A 316 -22.55 1.09 13.17
N ASP A 317 -22.07 1.26 14.41
CA ASP A 317 -20.69 0.95 14.79
C ASP A 317 -20.31 -0.49 14.40
N ALA A 318 -21.07 -1.48 14.90
CA ALA A 318 -20.81 -2.89 14.64
C ALA A 318 -20.82 -3.21 13.14
N LEU A 319 -21.81 -2.69 12.41
CA LEU A 319 -22.01 -2.92 10.98
C LEU A 319 -20.84 -2.40 10.15
N VAL A 320 -20.42 -1.14 10.36
CA VAL A 320 -19.31 -0.56 9.59
C VAL A 320 -17.98 -1.16 10.02
N GLN A 321 -17.82 -1.47 11.31
CA GLN A 321 -16.61 -2.10 11.85
C GLN A 321 -16.37 -3.49 11.25
N SER A 322 -17.42 -4.32 11.15
CA SER A 322 -17.31 -5.69 10.62
C SER A 322 -17.25 -5.75 9.09
N SER A 323 -17.63 -4.68 8.38
CA SER A 323 -17.66 -4.61 6.91
C SER A 323 -16.52 -3.76 6.34
N LEU A 324 -16.77 -2.48 6.10
CA LEU A 324 -15.88 -1.55 5.39
C LEU A 324 -14.58 -1.30 6.14
N TYR A 325 -14.66 -1.07 7.45
CA TYR A 325 -13.47 -0.86 8.27
C TYR A 325 -12.57 -2.11 8.24
N ARG A 326 -13.14 -3.31 8.41
CA ARG A 326 -12.37 -4.54 8.35
C ARG A 326 -11.68 -4.73 6.99
N ALA A 327 -12.39 -4.44 5.89
CA ALA A 327 -11.81 -4.55 4.55
C ALA A 327 -10.63 -3.58 4.35
N ALA A 328 -10.79 -2.31 4.71
CA ALA A 328 -9.73 -1.32 4.64
C ALA A 328 -8.57 -1.67 5.59
N TYR A 329 -8.87 -2.11 6.80
CA TYR A 329 -7.88 -2.56 7.77
C TYR A 329 -6.99 -3.71 7.26
N GLU A 330 -7.53 -4.65 6.47
CA GLU A 330 -6.71 -5.71 5.87
C GLU A 330 -5.73 -5.17 4.80
N VAL A 331 -6.18 -4.19 4.00
CA VAL A 331 -5.36 -3.50 3.00
C VAL A 331 -4.28 -2.63 3.67
N ALA A 332 -4.56 -2.09 4.86
CA ALA A 332 -3.58 -1.33 5.64
C ALA A 332 -2.28 -2.11 5.95
N TYR A 333 -2.29 -3.45 5.85
CA TYR A 333 -1.09 -4.29 6.01
C TYR A 333 -0.40 -4.68 4.69
N THR A 334 -0.78 -4.13 3.54
CA THR A 334 -0.07 -4.39 2.28
C THR A 334 1.38 -3.90 2.28
N PRO A 335 1.72 -2.68 2.78
CA PRO A 335 3.11 -2.20 2.78
C PRO A 335 4.01 -2.90 3.81
N VAL A 336 3.44 -3.76 4.67
CA VAL A 336 4.19 -4.42 5.75
C VAL A 336 4.86 -5.70 5.22
N PRO A 337 6.18 -5.86 5.39
CA PRO A 337 6.90 -7.06 4.93
C PRO A 337 6.29 -8.35 5.49
N ARG A 338 6.23 -9.41 4.65
CA ARG A 338 5.58 -10.70 5.00
C ARG A 338 6.08 -11.33 6.31
N THR A 339 7.36 -11.17 6.64
CA THR A 339 7.98 -11.68 7.87
C THR A 339 7.54 -10.92 9.13
N GLN A 340 7.19 -9.64 8.99
CA GLN A 340 6.78 -8.75 10.08
C GLN A 340 5.26 -8.66 10.22
N LYS A 341 4.53 -8.91 9.13
CA LYS A 341 3.07 -8.81 9.06
C LYS A 341 2.35 -9.71 10.06
N ARG A 342 2.74 -10.99 10.17
CA ARG A 342 2.04 -11.96 11.04
C ARG A 342 2.12 -11.59 12.53
N PRO A 343 3.31 -11.34 13.12
CA PRO A 343 3.42 -10.93 14.52
C PRO A 343 2.72 -9.61 14.84
N ALA A 344 2.91 -8.58 13.99
CA ALA A 344 2.30 -7.27 14.20
C ALA A 344 0.77 -7.35 14.10
N LYS A 345 0.25 -8.05 13.09
CA LYS A 345 -1.20 -8.20 12.90
C LYS A 345 -1.84 -8.92 14.08
N MET A 346 -1.26 -9.99 14.62
CA MET A 346 -1.85 -10.64 15.80
C MET A 346 -1.86 -9.73 17.04
N LEU A 347 -0.78 -8.97 17.25
CA LEU A 347 -0.71 -8.03 18.36
C LEU A 347 -1.76 -6.93 18.24
N ILE A 348 -1.98 -6.39 17.04
CA ILE A 348 -2.96 -5.32 16.81
C ILE A 348 -4.39 -5.88 16.77
N ASP A 349 -4.67 -6.95 15.99
CA ASP A 349 -6.00 -7.55 15.82
C ASP A 349 -6.62 -8.00 17.14
N VAL A 350 -5.81 -8.49 18.08
CA VAL A 350 -6.30 -9.02 19.36
C VAL A 350 -5.82 -8.20 20.55
N GLY A 351 -4.53 -7.92 20.65
CA GLY A 351 -3.95 -7.19 21.79
C GLY A 351 -4.55 -5.81 21.98
N PHE A 352 -4.39 -4.95 20.98
CA PHE A 352 -4.84 -3.56 21.06
C PHE A 352 -6.36 -3.43 21.08
N ASP A 353 -7.08 -4.30 20.37
CA ASP A 353 -8.55 -4.38 20.43
C ASP A 353 -9.06 -4.72 21.85
N ARG A 354 -8.46 -5.72 22.51
CA ARG A 354 -8.82 -6.07 23.90
C ARG A 354 -8.39 -5.01 24.91
N ILE A 355 -7.23 -4.37 24.72
CA ILE A 355 -6.80 -3.23 25.56
C ILE A 355 -7.82 -2.10 25.46
N GLY A 356 -8.26 -1.73 24.25
CA GLY A 356 -9.28 -0.69 24.08
C GLY A 356 -10.62 -1.07 24.72
N THR A 357 -11.03 -2.33 24.60
CA THR A 357 -12.24 -2.84 25.28
C THR A 357 -12.12 -2.71 26.80
N ALA A 358 -10.97 -3.08 27.38
CA ALA A 358 -10.73 -2.97 28.81
C ALA A 358 -10.69 -1.51 29.28
N LEU A 359 -10.06 -0.61 28.50
CA LEU A 359 -10.04 0.82 28.79
C LEU A 359 -11.45 1.43 28.74
N GLY A 360 -12.23 1.14 27.69
CA GLY A 360 -13.61 1.61 27.58
C GLY A 360 -14.47 1.10 28.73
N SER A 361 -14.36 -0.17 29.08
CA SER A 361 -15.04 -0.76 30.24
C SER A 361 -14.62 -0.10 31.56
N GLY A 362 -13.32 0.17 31.73
CA GLY A 362 -12.78 0.90 32.86
C GLY A 362 -13.32 2.32 32.98
N LEU A 363 -13.45 3.05 31.85
CA LEU A 363 -14.07 4.37 31.82
C LEU A 363 -15.53 4.31 32.29
N VAL A 364 -16.31 3.31 31.85
CA VAL A 364 -17.68 3.13 32.33
C VAL A 364 -17.70 2.92 33.84
N LEU A 365 -16.85 2.02 34.39
CA LEU A 365 -16.78 1.76 35.83
C LEU A 365 -16.46 3.01 36.65
N GLN A 366 -15.59 3.87 36.12
CA GLN A 366 -15.23 5.12 36.79
C GLN A 366 -16.37 6.15 36.74
N ILE A 367 -17.13 6.24 35.64
CA ILE A 367 -18.17 7.27 35.48
C ILE A 367 -19.46 6.88 36.23
N LEU A 368 -19.78 5.59 36.24
CA LEU A 368 -21.04 5.04 36.74
C LEU A 368 -21.43 5.51 38.17
N PRO A 369 -20.53 5.53 39.18
CA PRO A 369 -20.90 5.99 40.52
C PRO A 369 -20.90 7.52 40.68
N ARG A 370 -20.40 8.29 39.70
CA ARG A 370 -20.12 9.74 39.85
C ARG A 370 -21.13 10.66 39.19
N VAL A 371 -21.99 10.14 38.30
CA VAL A 371 -22.84 10.95 37.42
C VAL A 371 -24.26 10.41 37.40
N ALA A 372 -25.28 11.29 37.43
CA ALA A 372 -26.69 10.88 37.33
C ALA A 372 -27.09 10.48 35.90
N HIS A 373 -26.66 11.23 34.88
CA HIS A 373 -26.95 10.99 33.46
C HIS A 373 -25.83 10.21 32.75
N VAL A 374 -25.49 9.04 33.27
CA VAL A 374 -24.34 8.23 32.81
C VAL A 374 -24.38 7.98 31.30
N GLU A 375 -25.52 7.55 30.75
CA GLU A 375 -25.63 7.21 29.33
C GLU A 375 -25.31 8.39 28.40
N GLY A 376 -25.76 9.61 28.73
CA GLY A 376 -25.48 10.81 27.95
C GLY A 376 -23.99 11.16 27.96
N VAL A 377 -23.34 11.04 29.12
CA VAL A 377 -21.88 11.25 29.24
C VAL A 377 -21.10 10.20 28.45
N LEU A 378 -21.52 8.93 28.48
CA LEU A 378 -20.86 7.87 27.70
C LEU A 378 -21.02 8.08 26.19
N LEU A 379 -22.18 8.56 25.72
CA LEU A 379 -22.40 8.92 24.32
C LEU A 379 -21.55 10.13 23.89
N LEU A 380 -21.39 11.14 24.76
CA LEU A 380 -20.48 12.27 24.52
C LEU A 380 -19.01 11.83 24.45
N LEU A 381 -18.59 10.92 25.33
CA LEU A 381 -17.25 10.34 25.26
C LEU A 381 -17.06 9.51 24.00
N ALA A 382 -18.05 8.71 23.60
CA ALA A 382 -18.02 7.98 22.35
C ALA A 382 -17.87 8.92 21.14
N LEU A 383 -18.54 10.09 21.14
CA LEU A 383 -18.30 11.12 20.13
C LEU A 383 -16.86 11.65 20.17
N GLY A 384 -16.34 11.99 21.35
CA GLY A 384 -14.96 12.48 21.50
C GLY A 384 -13.92 11.47 20.99
N PHE A 385 -14.04 10.20 21.36
CA PHE A 385 -13.18 9.13 20.84
C PHE A 385 -13.37 8.90 19.34
N SER A 386 -14.59 9.08 18.82
CA SER A 386 -14.85 8.98 17.39
C SER A 386 -14.23 10.15 16.60
N VAL A 387 -14.23 11.38 17.13
CA VAL A 387 -13.48 12.52 16.54
C VAL A 387 -11.99 12.20 16.51
N LEU A 388 -11.43 11.71 17.62
CA LEU A 388 -10.01 11.35 17.68
C LEU A 388 -9.67 10.19 16.73
N SER A 389 -10.58 9.22 16.59
CA SER A 389 -10.46 8.12 15.62
C SER A 389 -10.48 8.63 14.19
N LEU A 390 -11.37 9.57 13.87
CA LEU A 390 -11.45 10.19 12.54
C LEU A 390 -10.15 10.93 12.19
N ILE A 391 -9.64 11.76 13.12
CA ILE A 391 -8.35 12.46 12.94
C ILE A 391 -7.22 11.46 12.74
N THR A 392 -7.19 10.38 13.51
CA THR A 392 -6.15 9.34 13.41
C THR A 392 -6.24 8.59 12.08
N ALA A 393 -7.44 8.24 11.62
CA ALA A 393 -7.67 7.59 10.32
C ALA A 393 -7.24 8.47 9.14
N MET A 394 -7.53 9.77 9.20
CA MET A 394 -7.08 10.74 8.19
C MET A 394 -5.56 10.95 8.19
N ARG A 395 -4.88 10.86 9.34
CA ARG A 395 -3.42 10.90 9.41
C ARG A 395 -2.77 9.62 8.90
N LEU A 396 -3.39 8.48 9.17
CA LEU A 396 -2.92 7.15 8.76
C LEU A 396 -2.82 7.04 7.23
N SER A 397 -3.72 7.68 6.48
CA SER A 397 -3.68 7.68 5.01
C SER A 397 -2.42 8.34 4.44
N ARG A 398 -1.94 9.42 5.07
CA ARG A 398 -0.66 10.05 4.70
C ARG A 398 0.52 9.14 5.01
N GLY A 399 0.50 8.52 6.19
CA GLY A 399 1.52 7.54 6.59
C GLY A 399 1.55 6.30 5.71
N TYR A 400 0.44 5.94 5.07
CA TYR A 400 0.33 4.79 4.16
C TYR A 400 1.25 4.92 2.94
N VAL A 401 1.18 6.08 2.26
CA VAL A 401 2.00 6.35 1.08
C VAL A 401 3.49 6.32 1.43
N THR A 402 3.87 6.91 2.57
CA THR A 402 5.24 6.86 3.07
C THR A 402 5.69 5.43 3.39
N ALA A 403 4.83 4.61 4.02
CA ALA A 403 5.13 3.21 4.32
C ALA A 403 5.33 2.39 3.04
N LEU A 404 4.55 2.68 2.00
CA LEU A 404 4.65 2.04 0.70
C LEU A 404 5.94 2.43 -0.04
N ALA A 405 6.31 3.71 -0.01
CA ALA A 405 7.59 4.20 -0.50
C ALA A 405 8.78 3.52 0.22
N GLN A 406 8.73 3.39 1.55
CA GLN A 406 9.76 2.68 2.32
C GLN A 406 9.81 1.18 2.00
N SER A 407 8.66 0.55 1.77
CA SER A 407 8.58 -0.85 1.33
C SER A 407 9.25 -1.05 -0.03
N LEU A 408 9.00 -0.14 -0.98
CA LEU A 408 9.68 -0.12 -2.27
C LEU A 408 11.20 0.05 -2.14
N LYS A 409 11.66 0.99 -1.29
CA LYS A 409 13.10 1.17 -1.01
C LYS A 409 13.75 -0.10 -0.49
N ARG A 410 13.16 -0.73 0.54
CA ARG A 410 13.65 -2.00 1.11
C ARG A 410 13.61 -3.16 0.09
N GLY A 411 12.56 -3.19 -0.73
CA GLY A 411 12.40 -4.16 -1.80
C GLY A 411 13.45 -4.05 -2.90
N ALA A 412 13.79 -2.83 -3.28
CA ALA A 412 14.77 -2.57 -4.32
C ALA A 412 16.20 -2.95 -3.92
N VAL A 413 16.56 -2.86 -2.64
CA VAL A 413 17.85 -3.40 -2.15
C VAL A 413 17.95 -4.90 -2.45
N ARG A 414 16.86 -5.66 -2.25
CA ARG A 414 16.82 -7.10 -2.56
C ARG A 414 16.81 -7.40 -4.05
N LEU A 415 16.17 -6.54 -4.86
CA LEU A 415 16.23 -6.65 -6.31
C LEU A 415 17.67 -6.41 -6.78
N SER A 416 18.34 -5.37 -6.31
CA SER A 416 19.74 -5.09 -6.64
C SER A 416 20.67 -6.26 -6.29
N GLU A 417 20.51 -6.89 -5.12
CA GLU A 417 21.29 -8.09 -4.78
C GLU A 417 21.07 -9.24 -5.77
N ARG A 418 19.81 -9.52 -6.15
CA ARG A 418 19.47 -10.56 -7.13
C ARG A 418 19.92 -10.21 -8.54
N ASP A 419 19.78 -8.96 -8.95
CA ASP A 419 20.16 -8.47 -10.28
C ASP A 419 21.68 -8.46 -10.45
N VAL A 420 22.43 -8.12 -9.39
CA VAL A 420 23.90 -8.27 -9.36
C VAL A 420 24.29 -9.75 -9.43
N LEU A 421 23.59 -10.64 -8.72
CA LEU A 421 23.82 -12.09 -8.80
C LEU A 421 23.49 -12.65 -10.19
N ASP A 422 22.39 -12.23 -10.83
CA ASP A 422 22.00 -12.65 -12.17
C ASP A 422 22.92 -12.05 -13.25
N ALA A 423 23.37 -10.80 -13.09
CA ALA A 423 24.37 -10.18 -13.96
C ALA A 423 25.72 -10.89 -13.85
N THR A 424 26.13 -11.28 -12.64
CA THR A 424 27.34 -12.09 -12.43
C THR A 424 27.17 -13.47 -13.06
N THR A 425 26.01 -14.11 -12.88
CA THR A 425 25.70 -15.43 -13.46
C THR A 425 25.65 -15.38 -15.00
N ARG A 426 25.04 -14.33 -15.58
CA ARG A 426 25.02 -14.08 -17.03
C ARG A 426 26.39 -13.72 -17.57
N ARG A 427 27.20 -12.98 -16.81
CA ARG A 427 28.58 -12.67 -17.17
C ARG A 427 29.43 -13.93 -17.15
N THR A 428 29.32 -14.78 -16.12
CA THR A 428 29.99 -16.07 -16.08
C THR A 428 29.50 -16.99 -17.19
N LEU A 429 28.19 -17.06 -17.47
CA LEU A 429 27.65 -17.85 -18.59
C LEU A 429 28.06 -17.31 -19.96
N ALA A 430 28.13 -15.99 -20.14
CA ALA A 430 28.59 -15.35 -21.38
C ALA A 430 30.10 -15.54 -21.57
N GLU A 431 30.89 -15.42 -20.50
CA GLU A 431 32.34 -15.71 -20.49
C GLU A 431 32.60 -17.20 -20.72
N THR A 432 31.73 -18.10 -20.22
CA THR A 432 31.87 -19.56 -20.44
C THR A 432 31.36 -20.00 -21.83
N ALA A 433 30.36 -19.32 -22.40
CA ALA A 433 29.82 -19.61 -23.72
C ALA A 433 30.66 -19.01 -24.87
N ALA A 434 31.44 -17.95 -24.60
CA ALA A 434 32.31 -17.30 -25.59
C ALA A 434 33.72 -17.93 -25.69
N LEU A 435 34.08 -18.86 -24.80
CA LEU A 435 35.36 -19.56 -24.86
C LEU A 435 35.27 -20.79 -25.77
N ASP A 436 35.73 -20.60 -27.01
CA ASP A 436 35.96 -21.68 -27.96
C ASP A 436 36.93 -22.72 -27.35
N ARG A 437 36.40 -23.91 -27.06
CA ARG A 437 37.11 -25.04 -26.43
C ARG A 437 38.45 -25.35 -27.10
N LYS A 438 38.60 -25.10 -28.41
CA LYS A 438 39.86 -25.26 -29.14
C LYS A 438 40.91 -24.21 -28.76
N LYS A 439 40.52 -22.96 -28.52
CA LYS A 439 41.44 -21.89 -28.10
C LYS A 439 41.94 -22.08 -26.68
N LEU A 440 41.10 -22.63 -25.79
CA LEU A 440 41.49 -22.92 -24.40
C LEU A 440 42.52 -24.07 -24.34
N LEU A 441 42.30 -25.14 -25.11
CA LEU A 441 43.25 -26.26 -25.21
C LEU A 441 44.59 -25.81 -25.83
N ALA A 442 44.53 -24.99 -26.89
CA ALA A 442 45.73 -24.42 -27.50
C ALA A 442 46.49 -23.45 -26.57
N SER A 443 45.80 -22.74 -25.68
CA SER A 443 46.44 -21.84 -24.70
C SER A 443 47.05 -22.61 -23.53
N ILE A 444 46.47 -23.75 -23.14
CA ILE A 444 47.02 -24.66 -22.13
C ILE A 444 48.23 -25.42 -22.68
N GLU A 445 48.25 -25.78 -23.97
CA GLU A 445 49.43 -26.36 -24.62
C GLU A 445 50.57 -25.36 -24.78
N ARG A 446 50.28 -24.08 -25.04
CA ARG A 446 51.29 -23.01 -25.12
C ARG A 446 51.90 -22.64 -23.76
N LEU A 447 51.18 -22.88 -22.66
CA LEU A 447 51.63 -22.60 -21.30
C LEU A 447 52.26 -23.82 -20.61
N ARG A 448 52.48 -24.92 -21.33
CA ARG A 448 53.24 -26.06 -20.83
C ARG A 448 54.74 -25.73 -20.93
N PRO A 449 55.47 -25.62 -19.80
CA PRO A 449 56.84 -25.12 -19.81
C PRO A 449 57.77 -26.18 -20.40
N SER A 450 58.38 -25.87 -21.55
CA SER A 450 59.65 -26.48 -21.96
C SER A 450 60.77 -25.48 -21.70
N GLU A 451 61.71 -25.92 -20.87
CA GLU A 451 62.91 -25.21 -20.47
C GLU A 451 63.80 -24.78 -21.67
N SER A 452 64.60 -23.75 -21.41
CA SER A 452 65.88 -23.37 -22.01
C SER A 452 65.93 -22.21 -23.04
N ARG A 453 66.62 -21.13 -22.60
CA ARG A 453 67.55 -20.21 -23.30
C ARG A 453 66.97 -19.39 -24.47
N ASP A 454 67.15 -18.07 -24.61
CA ASP A 454 68.16 -17.12 -24.16
C ASP A 454 67.51 -15.76 -23.87
N SER A 455 68.09 -15.04 -22.91
CA SER A 455 67.84 -13.64 -22.63
C SER A 455 68.73 -12.77 -23.53
N ASP A 456 68.14 -11.99 -24.42
CA ASP A 456 68.72 -10.72 -24.88
C ASP A 456 67.68 -9.88 -25.63
N GLN A 457 67.19 -8.80 -25.01
CA GLN A 457 67.02 -7.46 -25.60
C GLN A 457 66.33 -6.45 -24.66
N PRO A 458 66.67 -5.15 -24.75
CA PRO A 458 66.36 -4.10 -23.76
C PRO A 458 64.96 -3.49 -23.95
N PRO A 459 64.43 -2.73 -22.96
CA PRO A 459 63.07 -2.20 -23.00
C PRO A 459 62.98 -0.93 -23.88
N PRO A 460 61.89 -0.70 -24.64
CA PRO A 460 61.68 0.58 -25.29
C PRO A 460 61.08 1.61 -24.31
N GLU A 461 61.76 2.75 -24.32
CA GLU A 461 61.34 4.14 -24.09
C GLU A 461 59.98 4.44 -23.46
N ARG A 462 60.07 5.15 -22.34
CA ARG A 462 59.03 6.04 -21.81
C ARG A 462 59.08 7.36 -22.57
N LEU A 463 57.95 7.83 -23.07
CA LEU A 463 57.74 9.24 -23.38
C LEU A 463 56.93 9.87 -22.25
N SER A 464 57.60 10.68 -21.44
CA SER A 464 57.09 11.93 -20.87
C SER A 464 56.70 12.88 -22.02
N GLU A 465 55.71 13.76 -21.91
CA GLU A 465 55.70 15.05 -21.17
C GLU A 465 54.22 15.54 -21.13
N ASP A 466 53.59 15.79 -19.97
CA ASP A 466 53.56 17.05 -19.14
C ASP A 466 52.48 18.08 -19.62
N PRO A 467 52.06 19.12 -18.85
CA PRO A 467 51.44 19.13 -17.51
C PRO A 467 50.26 20.16 -17.38
N LEU A 468 49.80 20.40 -16.13
CA LEU A 468 49.06 21.60 -15.60
C LEU A 468 47.51 21.59 -15.69
N VAL A 469 46.71 22.12 -14.74
CA VAL A 469 46.96 22.78 -13.46
C VAL A 469 45.68 22.77 -12.60
N SER A 470 45.95 22.79 -11.29
CA SER A 470 45.12 22.95 -10.10
C SER A 470 44.14 24.14 -10.06
N LEU A 471 42.95 23.89 -9.50
CA LEU A 471 42.15 24.86 -8.73
C LEU A 471 42.90 25.26 -7.45
N PRO A 472 42.72 26.49 -6.90
CA PRO A 472 42.07 26.62 -5.58
C PRO A 472 41.31 27.98 -5.42
N PRO A 473 40.92 28.49 -4.21
CA PRO A 473 39.53 28.53 -3.75
C PRO A 473 39.05 29.92 -3.24
N ASP A 474 37.81 29.96 -2.72
CA ASP A 474 37.23 30.93 -1.76
C ASP A 474 37.33 32.45 -1.99
N VAL A 475 36.16 33.12 -2.04
CA VAL A 475 35.93 34.39 -1.32
C VAL A 475 34.49 34.40 -0.77
N ARG A 476 34.38 34.51 0.55
CA ARG A 476 33.17 34.87 1.30
C ARG A 476 33.08 36.40 1.45
N ASP A 477 31.84 36.86 1.64
CA ASP A 477 31.39 38.14 2.21
C ASP A 477 31.85 39.41 1.49
N GLU A 478 30.87 40.16 0.95
CA GLU A 478 30.52 41.49 1.48
C GLU A 478 29.06 41.80 1.13
N GLY A 479 28.28 42.23 2.13
CA GLY A 479 26.93 42.73 1.96
C GLY A 479 26.91 44.24 1.72
N PHE A 480 26.00 44.72 0.89
CA PHE A 480 25.39 46.06 0.89
C PHE A 480 24.14 45.90 0.01
N GLY A 481 22.92 46.23 0.45
CA GLY A 481 22.51 47.58 0.78
C GLY A 481 21.38 47.94 -0.18
N SER A 482 20.18 48.12 0.38
CA SER A 482 18.96 48.55 -0.31
C SER A 482 19.16 49.86 -1.12
N ALA A 483 18.88 49.82 -2.43
CA ALA A 483 18.54 51.01 -3.21
C ALA A 483 17.61 50.62 -4.39
N PRO A 484 16.68 51.49 -4.82
CA PRO A 484 15.62 51.13 -5.76
C PRO A 484 16.10 50.94 -7.20
N LEU A 485 15.47 49.99 -7.90
CA LEU A 485 15.70 49.52 -9.27
C LEU A 485 15.37 50.52 -10.40
N SER A 486 15.12 51.80 -10.10
CA SER A 486 14.56 52.75 -11.08
C SER A 486 15.51 53.84 -11.58
N MET A 487 16.82 53.78 -11.28
CA MET A 487 17.71 54.89 -11.65
C MET A 487 19.12 54.47 -12.09
N ARG A 488 19.26 53.30 -12.71
CA ARG A 488 20.50 52.88 -13.39
C ARG A 488 20.40 52.72 -14.91
N PHE A 489 19.22 52.95 -15.49
CA PHE A 489 19.00 52.85 -16.94
C PHE A 489 19.23 54.14 -17.73
N ALA A 490 19.70 55.21 -17.11
CA ALA A 490 19.75 56.52 -17.76
C ALA A 490 21.15 57.00 -18.21
N LEU A 491 22.25 56.32 -17.89
CA LEU A 491 23.60 56.84 -18.20
C LEU A 491 24.60 55.73 -18.57
N SER A 492 24.34 55.06 -19.68
CA SER A 492 25.39 54.40 -20.51
C SER A 492 24.80 53.90 -21.85
N ARG A 493 23.94 54.69 -22.49
CA ARG A 493 23.67 54.53 -23.94
C ARG A 493 24.68 55.39 -24.68
N ASP A 494 25.93 54.95 -24.69
CA ASP A 494 26.75 55.21 -25.88
C ASP A 494 26.20 54.26 -26.93
N SER A 495 25.45 54.86 -27.85
CA SER A 495 24.88 54.19 -29.00
C SER A 495 26.02 53.64 -29.85
N GLU A 496 26.24 52.32 -29.83
CA GLU A 496 26.88 51.64 -30.96
C GLU A 496 26.15 52.11 -32.23
N ALA A 497 26.91 52.54 -33.24
CA ALA A 497 26.33 53.09 -34.46
C ALA A 497 25.48 52.00 -35.17
N PRO A 498 24.46 52.35 -35.97
CA PRO A 498 23.72 51.38 -36.79
C PRO A 498 24.64 50.42 -37.57
N SER A 499 25.81 50.91 -37.99
CA SER A 499 26.84 50.09 -38.65
C SER A 499 27.41 48.97 -37.76
N GLU A 500 27.70 49.22 -36.48
CA GLU A 500 28.25 48.19 -35.58
C GLU A 500 27.20 47.11 -35.24
N ARG A 501 25.92 47.49 -35.22
CA ARG A 501 24.79 46.54 -35.06
C ARG A 501 24.59 45.68 -36.30
N ASP A 502 24.56 46.30 -37.47
CA ASP A 502 24.43 45.60 -38.74
C ASP A 502 25.65 44.68 -38.97
N ASP A 503 26.85 45.14 -38.62
CA ASP A 503 28.08 44.33 -38.64
C ASP A 503 28.00 43.13 -37.67
N ALA A 504 27.39 43.32 -36.49
CA ALA A 504 27.19 42.25 -35.52
C ALA A 504 26.17 41.21 -36.01
N LEU A 505 25.10 41.66 -36.66
CA LEU A 505 24.11 40.79 -37.30
C LEU A 505 24.76 40.02 -38.45
N ASP A 506 25.49 40.70 -39.32
CA ASP A 506 26.24 40.10 -40.42
C ASP A 506 27.28 39.09 -39.92
N ASP A 507 28.00 39.37 -38.83
CA ASP A 507 28.92 38.43 -38.21
C ASP A 507 28.23 37.13 -37.78
N LEU A 508 27.06 37.24 -37.14
CA LEU A 508 26.29 36.12 -36.63
C LEU A 508 25.59 35.33 -37.75
N GLU A 509 25.14 36.00 -38.80
CA GLU A 509 24.41 35.40 -39.93
C GLU A 509 25.31 34.99 -41.11
N SER A 510 26.60 35.38 -41.10
CA SER A 510 27.57 35.12 -42.18
C SER A 510 27.81 33.63 -42.52
N GLY A 511 27.35 32.71 -41.68
CA GLY A 511 27.63 31.26 -41.79
C GLY A 511 29.08 30.88 -41.45
N SER A 512 29.95 31.83 -41.12
CA SER A 512 31.33 31.57 -40.70
C SER A 512 31.41 31.26 -39.20
N VAL A 513 31.72 30.01 -38.85
CA VAL A 513 31.89 29.56 -37.46
C VAL A 513 32.90 30.41 -36.70
N ALA A 514 34.00 30.80 -37.34
CA ALA A 514 35.05 31.60 -36.71
C ALA A 514 34.57 33.03 -36.37
N ARG A 515 33.83 33.68 -37.28
CA ARG A 515 33.30 35.03 -37.06
C ARG A 515 32.22 35.03 -35.97
N ALA A 516 31.25 34.13 -36.09
CA ALA A 516 30.17 34.02 -35.11
C ALA A 516 30.71 33.67 -33.70
N ARG A 517 31.67 32.75 -33.58
CA ARG A 517 32.30 32.44 -32.28
C ARG A 517 33.03 33.64 -31.68
N ALA A 518 33.84 34.33 -32.48
CA ALA A 518 34.58 35.52 -32.02
C ALA A 518 33.62 36.62 -31.55
N ARG A 519 32.48 36.82 -32.22
CA ARG A 519 31.45 37.77 -31.80
C ARG A 519 30.76 37.34 -30.50
N LEU A 520 30.36 36.07 -30.40
CA LEU A 520 29.72 35.51 -29.19
C LEU A 520 30.64 35.57 -27.97
N GLU A 521 31.94 35.38 -28.12
CA GLU A 521 32.91 35.46 -27.02
C GLU A 521 33.11 36.90 -26.53
N ARG A 522 33.21 37.86 -27.45
CA ARG A 522 33.45 39.29 -27.15
C ARG A 522 32.23 40.03 -26.59
N THR A 523 31.02 39.52 -26.80
CA THR A 523 29.79 40.21 -26.39
C THR A 523 29.37 39.80 -24.98
N ASP A 524 29.46 40.72 -24.02
CA ASP A 524 29.04 40.49 -22.63
C ASP A 524 27.56 40.78 -22.41
N GLN A 525 27.03 41.87 -22.97
CA GLN A 525 25.60 42.19 -22.99
C GLN A 525 25.07 42.13 -24.42
N LEU A 526 24.03 41.34 -24.64
CA LEU A 526 23.38 41.24 -25.95
C LEU A 526 22.27 42.28 -26.04
N GLU A 527 22.31 43.11 -27.09
CA GLU A 527 21.18 43.96 -27.43
C GLU A 527 19.93 43.09 -27.73
N PRO A 528 18.72 43.51 -27.33
CA PRO A 528 17.50 42.72 -27.51
C PRO A 528 17.22 42.29 -28.95
N GLU A 529 17.66 43.07 -29.95
CA GLU A 529 17.50 42.76 -31.38
C GLU A 529 18.43 41.64 -31.87
N LEU A 530 19.56 41.39 -31.22
CA LEU A 530 20.54 40.36 -31.61
C LEU A 530 20.19 38.97 -31.05
N VAL A 531 19.32 38.92 -30.04
CA VAL A 531 18.95 37.67 -29.35
C VAL A 531 18.32 36.62 -30.28
N PRO A 532 17.39 36.95 -31.20
CA PRO A 532 16.88 35.97 -32.17
C PRO A 532 17.95 35.34 -33.05
N ALA A 533 18.94 36.13 -33.52
CA ALA A 533 20.06 35.62 -34.31
C ALA A 533 20.92 34.63 -33.50
N VAL A 534 21.21 34.94 -32.23
CA VAL A 534 21.92 34.02 -31.33
C VAL A 534 21.10 32.76 -31.00
N ILE A 535 19.77 32.88 -30.88
CA ILE A 535 18.87 31.72 -30.72
C ILE A 535 18.97 30.80 -31.94
N ALA A 536 18.99 31.33 -33.17
CA ALA A 536 19.12 30.54 -34.38
C ALA A 536 20.44 29.72 -34.41
N LEU A 537 21.54 30.30 -33.89
CA LEU A 537 22.83 29.62 -33.77
C LEU A 537 22.82 28.41 -32.81
N LEU A 538 21.80 28.27 -31.95
CA LEU A 538 21.61 27.04 -31.18
C LEU A 538 21.39 25.83 -32.09
N GLY A 539 20.95 26.00 -33.34
CA GLY A 539 20.77 24.90 -34.30
C GLY A 539 22.11 24.32 -34.79
N SER A 540 23.17 25.12 -34.81
CA SER A 540 24.50 24.71 -35.29
C SER A 540 25.22 23.82 -34.29
N ASP A 541 25.72 22.66 -34.72
CA ASP A 541 26.48 21.75 -33.85
C ASP A 541 27.81 22.36 -33.37
N ASP A 542 28.46 23.18 -34.21
CA ASP A 542 29.74 23.81 -33.91
C ASP A 542 29.64 25.03 -32.96
N LEU A 543 28.51 25.74 -33.01
CA LEU A 543 28.30 27.00 -32.28
C LEU A 543 27.33 26.89 -31.10
N SER A 544 26.58 25.78 -30.98
CA SER A 544 25.54 25.62 -29.95
C SER A 544 26.03 25.87 -28.52
N ARG A 545 27.26 25.45 -28.19
CA ARG A 545 27.85 25.65 -26.85
C ARG A 545 28.20 27.11 -26.58
N ASP A 546 28.61 27.84 -27.61
CA ASP A 546 29.00 29.24 -27.52
C ASP A 546 27.76 30.12 -27.44
N ALA A 547 26.77 29.85 -28.29
CA ALA A 547 25.46 30.50 -28.25
C ALA A 547 24.75 30.28 -26.90
N LEU A 548 24.76 29.04 -26.38
CA LEU A 548 24.15 28.71 -25.09
C LEU A 548 24.85 29.44 -23.92
N ARG A 549 26.18 29.59 -23.96
CA ARG A 549 26.93 30.40 -22.98
C ARG A 549 26.60 31.88 -23.09
N ALA A 550 26.54 32.43 -24.29
CA ALA A 550 26.20 33.83 -24.53
C ALA A 550 24.79 34.18 -24.05
N LEU A 551 23.79 33.33 -24.35
CA LEU A 551 22.41 33.52 -23.89
C LEU A 551 22.29 33.41 -22.36
N ARG A 552 22.96 32.45 -21.72
CA ARG A 552 22.94 32.31 -20.26
C ARG A 552 23.51 33.53 -19.52
N ARG A 553 24.51 34.23 -20.09
CA ARG A 553 25.08 35.46 -19.50
C ARG A 553 24.04 36.58 -19.35
N GLN A 554 23.02 36.64 -20.21
CA GLN A 554 22.01 37.69 -20.19
C GLN A 554 20.98 37.55 -19.05
N GLY A 555 20.86 36.35 -18.47
CA GLY A 555 19.93 36.11 -17.37
C GLY A 555 18.46 36.28 -17.75
N ALA A 556 17.65 36.80 -16.82
CA ALA A 556 16.19 36.87 -16.93
C ALA A 556 15.68 37.86 -18.00
N GLN A 557 16.52 38.77 -18.49
CA GLN A 557 16.11 39.84 -19.42
C GLN A 557 15.59 39.28 -20.75
N ILE A 558 16.16 38.16 -21.21
CA ILE A 558 15.81 37.50 -22.47
C ILE A 558 14.78 36.37 -22.31
N ALA A 559 14.24 36.15 -21.11
CA ALA A 559 13.35 35.03 -20.82
C ALA A 559 12.11 35.00 -21.72
N GLY A 560 11.52 36.16 -22.02
CA GLY A 560 10.36 36.27 -22.93
C GLY A 560 10.68 35.78 -24.34
N GLN A 561 11.75 36.30 -24.95
CA GLN A 561 12.14 35.93 -26.31
C GLN A 561 12.51 34.45 -26.44
N LEU A 562 13.15 33.88 -25.41
CA LEU A 562 13.43 32.45 -25.37
C LEU A 562 12.16 31.60 -25.26
N VAL A 563 11.17 32.05 -24.49
CA VAL A 563 9.87 31.36 -24.37
C VAL A 563 9.09 31.44 -25.68
N ASP A 564 9.06 32.60 -26.33
CA ASP A 564 8.43 32.77 -27.64
C ASP A 564 9.06 31.83 -28.68
N ALA A 565 10.39 31.77 -28.74
CA ALA A 565 11.12 30.87 -29.63
C ALA A 565 10.95 29.38 -29.27
N LEU A 566 10.74 29.03 -28.00
CA LEU A 566 10.48 27.64 -27.60
C LEU A 566 9.10 27.16 -28.08
N LEU A 567 8.11 28.05 -28.03
CA LEU A 567 6.71 27.75 -28.34
C LEU A 567 6.36 27.94 -29.82
N ASP A 568 7.22 28.59 -30.61
CA ASP A 568 7.03 28.70 -32.06
C ASP A 568 7.28 27.36 -32.78
N GLU A 569 6.22 26.76 -33.30
CA GLU A 569 6.27 25.49 -34.04
C GLU A 569 6.96 25.60 -35.40
N ARG A 570 7.20 26.82 -35.90
CA ARG A 570 7.88 27.06 -37.18
C ARG A 570 9.40 26.96 -37.07
N LEU A 571 9.95 27.06 -35.85
CA LEU A 571 11.38 26.96 -35.61
C LEU A 571 11.85 25.50 -35.61
N ASP A 572 13.11 25.31 -36.01
CA ASP A 572 13.74 23.99 -36.06
C ASP A 572 13.71 23.30 -34.68
N VAL A 573 13.33 22.03 -34.66
CA VAL A 573 13.25 21.18 -33.47
C VAL A 573 14.58 21.13 -32.70
N VAL A 574 15.72 21.19 -33.40
CA VAL A 574 17.06 21.20 -32.80
C VAL A 574 17.29 22.47 -31.99
N VAL A 575 16.82 23.63 -32.47
CA VAL A 575 16.86 24.90 -31.74
C VAL A 575 15.93 24.79 -30.53
N ARG A 576 14.67 24.41 -30.76
CA ARG A 576 13.63 24.30 -29.72
C ARG A 576 14.02 23.35 -28.59
N ARG A 577 14.65 22.21 -28.86
CA ARG A 577 15.10 21.27 -27.81
C ARG A 577 16.31 21.78 -27.03
N ARG A 578 17.08 22.75 -27.56
CA ARG A 578 18.26 23.33 -26.88
C ARG A 578 17.89 24.54 -26.00
N ILE A 579 16.84 25.29 -26.34
CA ILE A 579 16.35 26.44 -25.56
C ILE A 579 16.07 26.10 -24.07
N PRO A 580 15.44 24.97 -23.70
CA PRO A 580 15.21 24.62 -22.30
C PRO A 580 16.48 24.60 -21.44
N ARG A 581 17.64 24.29 -22.03
CA ARG A 581 18.93 24.31 -21.33
C ARG A 581 19.39 25.74 -21.01
N VAL A 582 18.96 26.74 -21.76
CA VAL A 582 19.21 28.14 -21.39
C VAL A 582 18.27 28.54 -20.25
N LEU A 583 16.98 28.19 -20.39
CA LEU A 583 15.93 28.52 -19.42
C LEU A 583 16.17 27.85 -18.04
N GLU A 584 16.77 26.66 -17.99
CA GLU A 584 16.98 25.89 -16.74
C GLU A 584 17.76 26.65 -15.65
N SER A 585 18.62 27.60 -16.05
CA SER A 585 19.43 28.42 -15.14
C SER A 585 18.81 29.77 -14.80
N LEU A 586 17.67 30.14 -15.40
CA LEU A 586 17.04 31.44 -15.21
C LEU A 586 16.04 31.41 -14.05
N SER A 587 16.19 32.35 -13.12
CA SER A 587 15.25 32.59 -12.01
C SER A 587 14.13 33.55 -12.42
N ASP A 588 13.35 33.21 -13.45
CA ASP A 588 12.23 34.03 -13.96
C ASP A 588 10.93 33.20 -14.03
N PRO A 589 9.80 33.69 -13.50
CA PRO A 589 8.50 33.01 -13.60
C PRO A 589 8.05 32.68 -15.03
N ARG A 590 8.39 33.53 -16.00
CA ARG A 590 8.07 33.32 -17.43
C ARG A 590 8.78 32.09 -17.98
N ALA A 591 10.01 31.83 -17.54
CA ALA A 591 10.74 30.63 -17.94
C ALA A 591 10.04 29.35 -17.47
N VAL A 592 9.53 29.34 -16.23
CA VAL A 592 8.75 28.21 -15.69
C VAL A 592 7.46 28.03 -16.48
N GLU A 593 6.76 29.13 -16.76
CA GLU A 593 5.49 29.10 -17.50
C GLU A 593 5.67 28.58 -18.94
N GLY A 594 6.69 29.08 -19.65
CA GLY A 594 7.03 28.66 -21.01
C GLY A 594 7.49 27.19 -21.07
N LEU A 595 8.36 26.76 -20.15
CA LEU A 595 8.74 25.36 -20.03
C LEU A 595 7.55 24.45 -19.72
N THR A 596 6.62 24.90 -18.87
CA THR A 596 5.38 24.16 -18.57
C THR A 596 4.50 24.03 -19.80
N SER A 597 4.38 25.09 -20.61
CA SER A 597 3.65 25.04 -21.88
C SER A 597 4.34 24.12 -22.90
N ALA A 598 5.68 24.10 -22.93
CA ALA A 598 6.46 23.21 -23.79
C ALA A 598 6.32 21.71 -23.45
N LEU A 599 5.79 21.35 -22.28
CA LEU A 599 5.39 19.97 -21.98
C LEU A 599 4.27 19.44 -22.90
N PHE A 600 3.58 20.32 -23.64
CA PHE A 600 2.53 19.97 -24.59
C PHE A 600 2.98 20.05 -26.05
N ALA A 601 4.27 20.31 -26.32
CA ALA A 601 4.81 20.37 -27.68
C ALA A 601 4.58 19.06 -28.46
N ALA A 602 4.44 19.16 -29.78
CA ALA A 602 4.22 18.00 -30.66
C ALA A 602 5.40 16.99 -30.59
N GLU A 603 6.63 17.49 -30.48
CA GLU A 603 7.85 16.69 -30.51
C GLU A 603 8.27 16.20 -29.12
N LEU A 604 8.51 14.88 -29.00
CA LEU A 604 8.91 14.24 -27.74
C LEU A 604 10.23 14.81 -27.18
N GLU A 605 11.18 15.18 -28.05
CA GLU A 605 12.48 15.71 -27.62
C GLU A 605 12.35 17.06 -26.91
N VAL A 606 11.47 17.94 -27.41
CA VAL A 606 11.20 19.25 -26.81
C VAL A 606 10.53 19.06 -25.45
N ARG A 607 9.51 18.20 -25.38
CA ARG A 607 8.84 17.85 -24.10
C ARG A 607 9.83 17.30 -23.07
N ARG A 608 10.71 16.37 -23.47
CA ARG A 608 11.76 15.80 -22.61
C ARG A 608 12.71 16.85 -22.06
N GLN A 609 13.24 17.72 -22.92
CA GLN A 609 14.17 18.77 -22.48
C GLN A 609 13.48 19.80 -21.58
N ALA A 610 12.21 20.13 -21.85
CA ALA A 610 11.42 21.00 -20.98
C ALA A 610 11.22 20.39 -19.59
N ALA A 611 10.88 19.10 -19.50
CA ALA A 611 10.74 18.39 -18.23
C ALA A 611 12.05 18.36 -17.43
N PHE A 612 13.19 18.11 -18.07
CA PHE A 612 14.51 18.14 -17.40
C PHE A 612 14.88 19.54 -16.91
N ALA A 613 14.61 20.58 -17.71
CA ALA A 613 14.86 21.96 -17.31
C ALA A 613 14.03 22.35 -16.08
N LEU A 614 12.74 21.99 -16.05
CA LEU A 614 11.86 22.20 -14.90
C LEU A 614 12.34 21.43 -13.65
N GLN A 615 12.84 20.19 -13.81
CA GLN A 615 13.40 19.44 -12.68
C GLN A 615 14.61 20.15 -12.07
N ARG A 616 15.48 20.70 -12.93
CA ARG A 616 16.65 21.44 -12.46
C ARG A 616 16.25 22.73 -11.78
N GLN A 617 15.33 23.51 -12.36
CA GLN A 617 14.80 24.73 -11.70
C GLN A 617 14.14 24.42 -10.35
N ALA A 618 13.35 23.35 -10.24
CA ALA A 618 12.77 22.93 -8.98
C ALA A 618 13.84 22.58 -7.93
N THR A 619 14.93 21.93 -8.34
CA THR A 619 16.02 21.51 -7.44
C THR A 619 16.95 22.66 -7.06
N SER A 620 17.31 23.54 -8.00
CA SER A 620 18.31 24.59 -7.78
C SER A 620 17.72 25.94 -7.37
N LEU A 621 16.47 26.23 -7.77
CA LEU A 621 15.82 27.53 -7.57
C LEU A 621 14.52 27.45 -6.75
N GLY A 622 14.01 26.25 -6.45
CA GLY A 622 12.74 26.07 -5.74
C GLY A 622 11.50 26.48 -6.54
N LEU A 623 11.63 26.70 -7.85
CA LEU A 623 10.54 27.09 -8.74
C LEU A 623 9.84 25.84 -9.29
N THR A 624 8.56 25.67 -8.98
CA THR A 624 7.78 24.49 -9.39
C THR A 624 6.62 24.86 -10.32
N PRO A 625 6.33 24.05 -11.35
CA PRO A 625 5.18 24.26 -12.21
C PRO A 625 3.85 23.98 -11.46
N PRO A 626 2.72 24.53 -11.95
CA PRO A 626 1.40 24.22 -11.40
C PRO A 626 1.08 22.72 -11.54
N VAL A 627 0.61 22.12 -10.45
CA VAL A 627 0.37 20.67 -10.35
C VAL A 627 -0.64 20.18 -11.39
N GLU A 628 -1.69 20.95 -11.63
CA GLU A 628 -2.76 20.64 -12.58
C GLU A 628 -2.22 20.53 -14.02
N ARG A 629 -1.29 21.42 -14.39
CA ARG A 629 -0.66 21.42 -15.72
C ARG A 629 0.29 20.24 -15.88
N VAL A 630 1.03 19.87 -14.84
CA VAL A 630 1.88 18.67 -14.85
C VAL A 630 1.04 17.41 -15.07
N PHE A 631 -0.07 17.26 -14.33
CA PHE A 631 -0.94 16.10 -14.50
C PHE A 631 -1.60 16.03 -15.88
N ALA A 632 -2.03 17.17 -16.44
CA ALA A 632 -2.56 17.22 -17.80
C ALA A 632 -1.51 16.84 -18.85
N ALA A 633 -0.24 17.24 -18.67
CA ALA A 633 0.85 16.87 -19.57
C ALA A 633 1.12 15.34 -19.52
N VAL A 634 1.09 14.74 -18.33
CA VAL A 634 1.21 13.28 -18.15
C VAL A 634 0.08 12.55 -18.85
N GLU A 635 -1.16 13.02 -18.71
CA GLU A 635 -2.33 12.42 -19.36
C GLU A 635 -2.19 12.45 -20.89
N ASN A 636 -1.75 13.60 -21.44
CA ASN A 636 -1.52 13.74 -22.87
C ASN A 636 -0.42 12.80 -23.39
N GLU A 637 0.68 12.65 -22.65
CA GLU A 637 1.76 11.73 -23.01
C GLU A 637 1.28 10.28 -23.05
N LEU A 638 0.55 9.85 -22.00
CA LEU A 638 0.05 8.47 -21.90
C LEU A 638 -0.99 8.16 -23.00
N ARG A 639 -1.83 9.13 -23.36
CA ARG A 639 -2.82 8.98 -24.44
C ARG A 639 -2.16 8.88 -25.81
N THR A 640 -1.16 9.73 -26.07
CA THR A 640 -0.37 9.67 -27.31
C THR A 640 0.37 8.33 -27.45
N GLY A 641 0.97 7.83 -26.36
CA GLY A 641 1.61 6.51 -26.34
C GLY A 641 0.63 5.33 -26.50
N ALA A 642 -0.59 5.45 -25.97
CA ALA A 642 -1.64 4.43 -26.11
C ALA A 642 -2.16 4.29 -27.55
N GLY A 643 -2.31 5.41 -28.27
CA GLY A 643 -2.73 5.40 -29.68
C GLY A 643 -1.78 4.64 -30.61
N HIS A 644 -0.49 4.59 -30.27
CA HIS A 644 0.51 3.79 -30.99
C HIS A 644 0.44 2.29 -30.67
N GLN A 645 -0.18 1.88 -29.55
CA GLN A 645 -0.32 0.47 -29.16
C GLN A 645 -1.53 -0.24 -29.79
N GLU A 646 -2.53 0.50 -30.28
CA GLU A 646 -3.70 -0.06 -30.97
C GLU A 646 -3.40 -0.36 -32.46
N ALA A 647 -2.32 0.21 -33.00
CA ALA A 647 -1.76 -0.15 -34.30
C ALA A 647 -0.86 -1.40 -34.15
N GLU A 648 -1.42 -2.55 -34.55
CA GLU A 648 -0.81 -3.89 -34.72
C GLU A 648 0.16 -4.41 -33.62
N ALA A 649 -0.33 -5.39 -32.86
CA ALA A 649 0.31 -6.09 -31.74
C ALA A 649 1.55 -6.97 -32.10
N SER A 650 2.23 -6.70 -33.22
CA SER A 650 3.45 -7.41 -33.64
C SER A 650 4.67 -6.50 -33.82
N ASP A 651 4.54 -5.19 -33.59
CA ASP A 651 5.61 -4.24 -33.88
C ASP A 651 6.43 -3.89 -32.62
N GLU A 652 7.68 -4.35 -32.58
CA GLU A 652 8.64 -4.05 -31.51
C GLU A 652 8.88 -2.52 -31.40
N ALA A 653 8.77 -1.79 -32.52
CA ALA A 653 8.87 -0.34 -32.55
C ALA A 653 7.73 0.36 -31.79
N ALA A 654 6.48 -0.10 -31.97
CA ALA A 654 5.32 0.42 -31.24
C ALA A 654 5.45 0.16 -29.73
N ARG A 655 6.00 -1.01 -29.36
CA ARG A 655 6.27 -1.35 -27.95
C ARG A 655 7.34 -0.45 -27.35
N GLN A 656 8.41 -0.17 -28.08
CA GLN A 656 9.48 0.75 -27.66
C GLN A 656 8.97 2.19 -27.53
N ALA A 657 8.15 2.67 -28.46
CA ALA A 657 7.55 4.01 -28.41
C ALA A 657 6.65 4.17 -27.17
N ALA A 658 5.86 3.14 -26.84
CA ALA A 658 5.03 3.17 -25.65
C ALA A 658 5.84 3.12 -24.34
N LEU A 659 6.92 2.33 -24.30
CA LEU A 659 7.85 2.32 -23.16
C LEU A 659 8.48 3.70 -22.95
N ALA A 660 8.94 4.34 -24.03
CA ALA A 660 9.50 5.69 -23.98
C ALA A 660 8.48 6.74 -23.51
N SER A 661 7.22 6.61 -23.91
CA SER A 661 6.12 7.48 -23.46
C SER A 661 5.88 7.33 -21.94
N ILE A 662 5.90 6.10 -21.42
CA ILE A 662 5.74 5.85 -19.99
C ILE A 662 6.96 6.35 -19.20
N GLU A 663 8.18 6.12 -19.69
CA GLU A 663 9.38 6.67 -19.07
C GLU A 663 9.33 8.19 -18.98
N HIS A 664 8.90 8.86 -20.07
CA HIS A 664 8.72 10.30 -20.08
C HIS A 664 7.64 10.75 -19.10
N ALA A 665 6.49 10.07 -19.05
CA ALA A 665 5.43 10.34 -18.08
C ALA A 665 5.94 10.26 -16.62
N VAL A 666 6.80 9.29 -16.31
CA VAL A 666 7.44 9.16 -14.98
C VAL A 666 8.37 10.34 -14.68
N VAL A 667 9.14 10.81 -15.67
CA VAL A 667 10.00 12.01 -15.54
C VAL A 667 9.15 13.23 -15.22
N VAL A 668 8.06 13.45 -15.96
CA VAL A 668 7.14 14.59 -15.74
C VAL A 668 6.46 14.48 -14.37
N LEU A 669 6.00 13.29 -13.97
CA LEU A 669 5.41 13.05 -12.65
C LEU A 669 6.37 13.38 -11.50
N SER A 670 7.68 13.19 -11.66
CA SER A 670 8.66 13.52 -10.63
C SER A 670 8.86 15.03 -10.38
N LEU A 671 8.21 15.90 -11.18
CA LEU A 671 8.13 17.34 -10.89
C LEU A 671 7.23 17.64 -9.69
N VAL A 672 6.26 16.77 -9.40
CA VAL A 672 5.28 16.95 -8.31
C VAL A 672 5.39 15.84 -7.26
N LEU A 673 5.86 14.65 -7.65
CA LEU A 673 5.97 13.47 -6.79
C LEU A 673 7.42 13.22 -6.37
N GLU A 674 7.61 12.57 -5.20
CA GLU A 674 8.96 12.19 -4.76
C GLU A 674 9.66 11.28 -5.79
N ARG A 675 10.82 11.74 -6.27
CA ARG A 675 11.56 11.13 -7.38
C ARG A 675 12.02 9.70 -7.09
N GLU A 676 12.57 9.47 -5.89
CA GLU A 676 13.16 8.17 -5.54
C GLU A 676 12.11 7.06 -5.45
N PRO A 677 11.01 7.18 -4.67
CA PRO A 677 9.97 6.15 -4.65
C PRO A 677 9.30 5.94 -5.99
N LEU A 678 9.07 7.00 -6.77
CA LEU A 678 8.48 6.91 -8.10
C LEU A 678 9.36 6.08 -9.06
N GLY A 679 10.67 6.35 -9.08
CA GLY A 679 11.63 5.58 -9.88
C GLY A 679 11.79 4.13 -9.41
N LEU A 680 11.63 3.86 -8.11
CA LEU A 680 11.62 2.50 -7.57
C LEU A 680 10.33 1.75 -7.93
N ALA A 681 9.18 2.42 -7.86
CA ALA A 681 7.90 1.86 -8.28
C ALA A 681 7.93 1.49 -9.76
N TYR A 682 8.41 2.39 -10.62
CA TYR A 682 8.55 2.13 -12.05
C TYR A 682 9.45 0.91 -12.34
N ARG A 683 10.64 0.84 -11.72
CA ARG A 683 11.54 -0.33 -11.86
C ARG A 683 10.91 -1.62 -11.33
N ALA A 684 10.18 -1.53 -10.22
CA ALA A 684 9.52 -2.69 -9.62
C ALA A 684 8.44 -3.29 -10.53
N LEU A 685 7.74 -2.49 -11.37
CA LEU A 685 6.75 -3.00 -12.33
C LEU A 685 7.34 -3.99 -13.34
N GLY A 686 8.57 -3.73 -13.81
CA GLY A 686 9.31 -4.62 -14.70
C GLY A 686 10.01 -5.80 -14.00
N SER A 687 9.99 -5.84 -12.66
CA SER A 687 10.69 -6.88 -11.90
C SER A 687 9.94 -8.22 -11.91
N GLY A 688 10.69 -9.32 -11.77
CA GLY A 688 10.11 -10.67 -11.63
C GLY A 688 9.37 -10.92 -10.30
N ASP A 689 9.50 -10.02 -9.31
CA ASP A 689 8.92 -10.20 -7.97
C ASP A 689 7.46 -9.70 -7.90
N GLU A 690 6.50 -10.64 -7.87
CA GLU A 690 5.06 -10.36 -7.82
C GLU A 690 4.66 -9.47 -6.63
N ALA A 691 5.33 -9.61 -5.48
CA ALA A 691 4.98 -8.83 -4.29
C ALA A 691 5.41 -7.35 -4.43
N LEU A 692 6.58 -7.11 -5.02
CA LEU A 692 7.07 -5.74 -5.26
C LEU A 692 6.30 -5.06 -6.40
N ARG A 693 5.92 -5.81 -7.44
CA ARG A 693 4.99 -5.31 -8.47
C ARG A 693 3.67 -4.86 -7.88
N GLY A 694 3.05 -5.66 -7.02
CA GLY A 694 1.81 -5.29 -6.34
C GLY A 694 1.95 -4.02 -5.50
N THR A 695 3.07 -3.90 -4.77
CA THR A 695 3.41 -2.71 -3.97
C THR A 695 3.57 -1.46 -4.85
N ALA A 696 4.17 -1.61 -6.04
CA ALA A 696 4.37 -0.52 -7.00
C ALA A 696 3.05 -0.04 -7.62
N LEU A 697 2.19 -0.96 -8.06
CA LEU A 697 0.86 -0.63 -8.58
C LEU A 697 0.04 0.12 -7.52
N GLU A 698 0.05 -0.37 -6.29
CA GLU A 698 -0.64 0.28 -5.18
C GLU A 698 -0.04 1.68 -4.89
N TYR A 699 1.26 1.88 -5.10
CA TYR A 699 1.87 3.21 -4.95
C TYR A 699 1.35 4.18 -5.99
N PHE A 700 1.28 3.76 -7.25
CA PHE A 700 0.66 4.57 -8.31
C PHE A 700 -0.82 4.82 -8.04
N GLU A 701 -1.59 3.85 -7.53
CA GLU A 701 -3.01 4.04 -7.19
C GLU A 701 -3.25 5.07 -6.08
N ASN A 702 -2.30 5.24 -5.16
CA ASN A 702 -2.46 6.16 -4.03
C ASN A 702 -1.86 7.55 -4.27
N VAL A 703 -0.92 7.66 -5.22
CA VAL A 703 -0.22 8.92 -5.50
C VAL A 703 -0.77 9.63 -6.74
N LEU A 704 -1.38 8.90 -7.69
CA LEU A 704 -1.99 9.50 -8.88
C LEU A 704 -3.43 9.98 -8.61
N PRO A 705 -3.83 11.15 -9.15
CA PRO A 705 -5.20 11.63 -9.07
C PRO A 705 -6.16 10.74 -9.88
N GLU A 706 -7.46 10.78 -9.55
CA GLU A 706 -8.48 9.89 -10.13
C GLU A 706 -8.55 9.92 -11.65
N ALA A 707 -8.45 11.10 -12.27
CA ALA A 707 -8.44 11.25 -13.72
C ALA A 707 -7.27 10.48 -14.38
N LEU A 708 -6.06 10.59 -13.81
CA LEU A 708 -4.87 9.89 -14.31
C LEU A 708 -4.90 8.40 -14.04
N ARG A 709 -5.53 7.94 -12.95
CA ARG A 709 -5.59 6.51 -12.61
C ARG A 709 -6.24 5.69 -13.72
N ALA A 710 -7.34 6.19 -14.29
CA ALA A 710 -8.08 5.48 -15.34
C ALA A 710 -7.23 5.20 -16.59
N THR A 711 -6.34 6.14 -16.94
CA THR A 711 -5.49 6.07 -18.14
C THR A 711 -4.15 5.37 -17.86
N ALA A 712 -3.50 5.66 -16.73
CA ALA A 712 -2.15 5.19 -16.42
C ALA A 712 -2.10 3.73 -15.97
N LEU A 713 -3.02 3.28 -15.10
CA LEU A 713 -2.95 1.95 -14.50
C LEU A 713 -3.07 0.80 -15.53
N PRO A 714 -3.98 0.84 -16.52
CA PRO A 714 -4.04 -0.19 -17.55
C PRO A 714 -2.74 -0.31 -18.35
N LEU A 715 -2.06 0.81 -18.65
CA LEU A 715 -0.80 0.84 -19.39
C LEU A 715 0.36 0.32 -18.55
N LEU A 716 0.46 0.75 -17.29
CA LEU A 716 1.47 0.27 -16.33
C LEU A 716 1.31 -1.22 -16.02
N GLY A 717 0.07 -1.72 -15.95
CA GLY A 717 -0.22 -3.14 -15.76
C GLY A 717 0.24 -4.04 -16.92
N ARG A 718 0.41 -3.49 -18.13
CA ARG A 718 0.93 -4.21 -19.31
C ARG A 718 2.46 -4.31 -19.33
N LEU A 719 3.17 -3.52 -18.52
CA LEU A 719 4.61 -3.61 -18.33
C LEU A 719 5.04 -4.84 -17.52
N VAL A 720 4.07 -5.53 -16.92
CA VAL A 720 4.31 -6.79 -16.21
C VAL A 720 4.89 -7.80 -17.19
N PRO A 721 6.09 -8.35 -16.94
CA PRO A 721 6.66 -9.40 -17.77
C PRO A 721 5.64 -10.53 -17.92
N ALA A 722 5.37 -10.98 -19.15
CA ALA A 722 4.55 -12.16 -19.38
C ALA A 722 5.11 -13.29 -18.51
N ASP A 723 4.26 -13.89 -17.66
CA ASP A 723 4.64 -14.98 -16.77
C ASP A 723 5.36 -16.03 -17.61
N ARG A 724 6.69 -16.11 -17.50
CA ARG A 724 7.41 -17.26 -18.03
C ARG A 724 6.90 -18.42 -17.17
N PRO A 725 6.21 -19.42 -17.75
CA PRO A 725 5.74 -20.55 -16.95
C PRO A 725 6.94 -21.09 -16.19
N LYS A 726 6.79 -21.31 -14.88
CA LYS A 726 7.79 -22.00 -14.07
C LYS A 726 8.11 -23.30 -14.80
N ARG A 727 9.25 -23.33 -15.50
CA ARG A 727 9.70 -24.48 -16.26
C ARG A 727 9.84 -25.63 -15.27
N ASP A 728 9.16 -26.73 -15.55
CA ASP A 728 9.23 -27.90 -14.68
C ASP A 728 10.68 -28.39 -14.64
N ALA A 729 11.14 -28.84 -13.47
CA ALA A 729 12.52 -29.30 -13.29
C ALA A 729 12.82 -30.50 -14.21
N SER A 730 11.78 -31.24 -14.62
CA SER A 730 11.82 -32.29 -15.63
C SER A 730 12.19 -31.74 -17.03
N THR A 731 11.58 -30.63 -17.45
CA THR A 731 11.80 -30.00 -18.76
C THR A 731 13.19 -29.37 -18.87
N LEU A 732 13.65 -28.72 -17.79
CA LEU A 732 15.03 -28.21 -17.68
C LEU A 732 16.07 -29.34 -17.72
N ARG A 733 15.76 -30.49 -17.10
CA ARG A 733 16.63 -31.67 -17.11
C ARG A 733 16.69 -32.31 -18.50
N GLU A 734 15.57 -32.41 -19.22
CA GLU A 734 15.55 -32.93 -20.59
C GLU A 734 16.27 -32.00 -21.59
N GLU A 735 16.12 -30.68 -21.47
CA GLU A 735 16.85 -29.71 -22.31
C GLU A 735 18.35 -29.76 -22.04
N LEU A 736 18.78 -29.85 -20.77
CA LEU A 736 20.18 -30.00 -20.38
C LEU A 736 20.79 -31.33 -20.85
N LEU A 737 20.00 -32.41 -20.87
CA LEU A 737 20.44 -33.69 -21.42
C LEU A 737 20.53 -33.65 -22.95
N ARG A 738 19.64 -32.92 -23.63
CA ARG A 738 19.75 -32.66 -25.08
C ARG A 738 20.97 -31.82 -25.45
N THR A 739 21.33 -30.83 -24.65
CA THR A 739 22.53 -30.00 -24.91
C THR A 739 23.85 -30.68 -24.56
N ARG A 740 23.84 -31.77 -23.79
CA ARG A 740 25.03 -32.58 -23.47
C ARG A 740 25.30 -33.73 -24.46
N GLY A 741 24.37 -34.00 -25.37
CA GLY A 741 24.46 -35.10 -26.34
C GLY A 741 24.69 -34.68 -27.80
N GLY A 742 25.10 -33.43 -28.05
CA GLY A 742 25.41 -32.89 -29.38
C GLY A 742 26.88 -32.63 -29.59
#